data_AF-A0A178ATF6-F1
#
_entry.id   AF-A0A178ATF6-F1
#
_cell.length_a   1.000
_cell.length_b   1.000
_cell.length_c   1.000
_cell.angle_alpha   90.00
_cell.angle_beta   90.00
_cell.angle_gamma   90.00
#
_symmetry.space_group_name_H-M   'P 1'
#
loop_
_entity.id
_entity.type
_entity.pdbx_description
1 polymer ?
#
loop_
_entity_poly.entity_id
_entity_poly.type
_entity_poly.pdbx_seq_one_letter_code
_entity_poly.pdbx_strand_id
1 'polypeptide(L)'
;MHREETRSTLLQAHFSTELENLCGSACTFVMNEVLRQANNLRSRNANERIYPRLSRPHSSLKPSYDVVVIGSGYGAGVAASRCARAGKSVCVLERGAEKWPGEYPRTAMEAMQEYGVSGQVFGKSIRSGKKTSLFQTTKGEGQDVFTGCGLGGTSLINAGVFLRPDERILQGRDWPIEIRKSGMGAYFERAKQMLSPTPYPSSYPTPIKLATLESQAHHLGLKSSFCRPPLTISFADDSNNAGVRMRASSASGNECTGANDGSKNSVLATYLADAWARGAALFCGVEVRYIKKREDVGGYVVFFETTAAHESKCLSWVIAKELVFMGAGAIGTPSILLRSRLHGLSSSPLLGQRLSGNGDMLNFAYNCDHELGSIGHEPSKGCGPTITGCIDLRGPAQTFDDARDGFIVQDGAVPEALAPIIQFLLETHATRKIRTTYGELRRTLARLNSWIFGPYARNGSVNRSMVFLTMSHDEDQGIITLNNDRIVVRWEGASIAGRRTSRVKSLIQDMNDNLNGTFVISPNMTVHPLGGAIMSADGTGLGGVMNHEGELFSGPSDETHKGLYCVDASIIPTSLGVNPCATITALAERTCDLVATERGWHFDESSNGELDLFGNPPFSSPTSARRIDHAQPPVVRFFETMQGFVHIGSDITNFEAAESAARSASSAARFDLRVTTYPDAHDGFVGIAHGTFSCGVLSSEPLLVVNGSVQFFAVDKTVSDAKNLVYQLDLVSTTGEPYQLLGRKIIDPSITLSVSRTWLATTTLYTTITDSAGTTVARGILHLSLRDLISELRSLHSLNQFWPRLQFLFFFAGQIASYFFAPLRPLQQFEPGDKGHYAKPAPACMEVMARDGVTAPLKLWLPPSSVVAKSTPLLLIPGASVNDKLFSMPTIPINAIDYFTSLGYRCYVPILRFGAGENARYGYTAYDARLDVRAAVEYVYQQEGVKMYVVAHCLGSIATAMALLTGEVSANLIAGLTVSQVFAHIMYSPDNAFKARRPWMISLYETLSSTPWYNISTRSPIRILDTLLRFYPVGARQEICRSAVCHRCDIPFGRCWSHSNLNHATHSYLDRLFDGVHTHFLRHLSSMGASTPHHVRTNYPDFADLVTPENLMKLKDIKIAFLYGDENAVWSSQATKTSYDALRAVFPDGQYERIIVGGYGHMDGWIGKDAHQDVWPRLQRHMSVCEEAMQDDYVNVEMQRVRSYE
;
A
#
# COMPACT_ATOMS: atom_id res chain seq x y z
N MET A 1 32.50 60.36 -25.13
CA MET A 1 31.65 59.19 -24.85
C MET A 1 32.13 57.93 -25.58
N HIS A 2 33.41 57.54 -25.43
CA HIS A 2 33.88 56.20 -25.83
C HIS A 2 35.19 55.81 -25.12
N ARG A 3 35.33 56.25 -23.85
CA ARG A 3 36.54 55.99 -23.03
C ARG A 3 36.25 55.78 -21.53
N GLU A 4 35.03 55.40 -21.19
CA GLU A 4 34.66 55.00 -19.80
C GLU A 4 34.15 53.56 -19.68
N GLU A 5 33.88 52.85 -20.79
CA GLU A 5 33.41 51.46 -20.75
C GLU A 5 34.51 50.39 -20.69
N THR A 6 35.79 50.77 -20.80
CA THR A 6 36.91 49.81 -20.87
C THR A 6 37.70 49.66 -19.56
N ARG A 7 37.35 50.40 -18.50
CA ARG A 7 38.03 50.33 -17.19
C ARG A 7 37.22 49.64 -16.07
N SER A 8 35.94 49.38 -16.30
CA SER A 8 35.05 48.63 -15.39
C SER A 8 35.24 47.10 -15.54
N THR A 9 35.55 46.63 -16.75
CA THR A 9 35.54 45.19 -17.10
C THR A 9 36.83 44.44 -16.76
N LEU A 10 37.94 45.14 -16.43
CA LEU A 10 39.22 44.51 -16.09
C LEU A 10 39.48 44.37 -14.58
N LEU A 11 38.79 45.13 -13.73
CA LEU A 11 38.87 44.99 -12.26
C LEU A 11 37.90 43.94 -11.70
N GLN A 12 36.83 43.61 -12.44
CA GLN A 12 35.88 42.56 -12.07
C GLN A 12 36.37 41.14 -12.44
N ALA A 13 37.29 41.02 -13.40
CA ALA A 13 37.82 39.73 -13.87
C ALA A 13 39.08 39.24 -13.13
N HIS A 14 39.65 40.04 -12.23
CA HIS A 14 40.77 39.62 -11.37
C HIS A 14 40.34 39.34 -9.92
N PHE A 15 39.23 39.91 -9.45
CA PHE A 15 38.70 39.62 -8.11
C PHE A 15 37.81 38.35 -8.04
N SER A 16 37.28 37.86 -9.16
CA SER A 16 36.47 36.61 -9.15
C SER A 16 37.34 35.34 -9.16
N THR A 17 38.52 35.38 -9.78
CA THR A 17 39.37 34.20 -9.99
C THR A 17 40.25 33.84 -8.78
N GLU A 18 40.55 34.80 -7.88
CA GLU A 18 41.23 34.49 -6.60
C GLU A 18 40.24 34.07 -5.49
N LEU A 19 39.00 34.54 -5.52
CA LEU A 19 37.95 34.14 -4.57
C LEU A 19 37.41 32.72 -4.84
N GLU A 20 37.34 32.28 -6.10
CA GLU A 20 36.93 30.90 -6.43
C GLU A 20 38.00 29.85 -6.06
N ASN A 21 39.29 30.19 -6.15
CA ASN A 21 40.37 29.26 -5.80
C ASN A 21 40.63 29.15 -4.28
N LEU A 22 40.37 30.21 -3.49
CA LEU A 22 40.38 30.14 -2.03
C LEU A 22 39.13 29.44 -1.46
N CYS A 23 37.97 29.59 -2.11
CA CYS A 23 36.74 28.94 -1.67
C CYS A 23 36.71 27.44 -2.03
N GLY A 24 37.25 27.04 -3.19
CA GLY A 24 37.32 25.63 -3.62
C GLY A 24 38.23 24.74 -2.77
N SER A 25 39.39 25.25 -2.32
CA SER A 25 40.35 24.47 -1.52
C SER A 25 39.98 24.40 -0.04
N ALA A 26 39.46 25.50 0.55
CA ALA A 26 38.98 25.51 1.92
C ALA A 26 37.69 24.69 2.10
N CYS A 27 36.77 24.73 1.14
CA CYS A 27 35.53 23.95 1.20
C CYS A 27 35.79 22.45 0.98
N THR A 28 36.79 22.07 0.16
CA THR A 28 37.17 20.66 -0.03
C THR A 28 37.99 20.11 1.14
N PHE A 29 38.83 20.93 1.80
CA PHE A 29 39.55 20.52 3.02
C PHE A 29 38.63 20.43 4.24
N VAL A 30 37.70 21.38 4.42
CA VAL A 30 36.67 21.32 5.48
C VAL A 30 35.68 20.18 5.20
N MET A 31 35.24 19.97 3.96
CA MET A 31 34.35 18.85 3.63
C MET A 31 35.08 17.50 3.76
N ASN A 32 36.35 17.38 3.37
CA ASN A 32 37.12 16.15 3.56
C ASN A 32 37.51 15.89 5.02
N GLU A 33 37.80 16.92 5.83
CA GLU A 33 38.07 16.74 7.27
C GLU A 33 36.77 16.50 8.05
N VAL A 34 35.63 17.09 7.63
CA VAL A 34 34.28 16.75 8.14
C VAL A 34 33.86 15.35 7.71
N LEU A 35 34.17 14.91 6.48
CA LEU A 35 33.92 13.54 6.01
C LEU A 35 34.88 12.53 6.64
N ARG A 36 36.13 12.92 6.95
CA ARG A 36 37.13 12.07 7.63
C ARG A 36 36.87 12.00 9.12
N GLN A 37 36.39 13.07 9.77
CA GLN A 37 35.85 13.03 11.13
C GLN A 37 34.51 12.28 11.17
N ALA A 38 33.62 12.43 10.19
CA ALA A 38 32.37 11.66 10.09
C ALA A 38 32.64 10.17 9.81
N ASN A 39 33.65 9.82 9.02
CA ASN A 39 34.06 8.44 8.79
C ASN A 39 34.86 7.86 9.96
N ASN A 40 35.65 8.66 10.70
CA ASN A 40 36.29 8.23 11.95
C ASN A 40 35.31 8.14 13.13
N LEU A 41 34.22 8.92 13.13
CA LEU A 41 33.09 8.77 14.06
C LEU A 41 32.23 7.55 13.69
N ARG A 42 32.06 7.25 12.40
CA ARG A 42 31.38 6.04 11.92
C ARG A 42 32.20 4.76 12.10
N SER A 43 33.53 4.82 12.03
CA SER A 43 34.39 3.64 12.23
C SER A 43 34.72 3.37 13.69
N ARG A 44 34.66 4.38 14.58
CA ARG A 44 34.84 4.18 16.04
C ARG A 44 33.61 3.62 16.76
N ASN A 45 32.40 3.78 16.20
CA ASN A 45 31.16 3.27 16.81
C ASN A 45 30.72 1.89 16.30
N ALA A 46 31.51 1.23 15.46
CA ALA A 46 31.16 -0.07 14.87
C ALA A 46 31.21 -1.27 15.84
N ASN A 47 31.53 -1.05 17.13
CA ASN A 47 31.62 -2.11 18.15
C ASN A 47 30.73 -1.91 19.38
N GLU A 48 29.91 -0.87 19.46
CA GLU A 48 28.92 -0.75 20.54
C GLU A 48 27.59 -1.39 20.09
N ARG A 49 27.25 -2.53 20.70
CA ARG A 49 26.01 -3.28 20.42
C ARG A 49 24.79 -2.37 20.63
N ILE A 50 24.19 -1.88 19.54
CA ILE A 50 22.88 -1.21 19.55
C ILE A 50 21.86 -2.24 20.05
N TYR A 51 21.11 -1.93 21.12
CA TYR A 51 20.04 -2.78 21.61
C TYR A 51 19.06 -3.14 20.48
N PRO A 52 18.56 -4.38 20.44
CA PRO A 52 17.62 -4.81 19.41
C PRO A 52 16.24 -4.16 19.62
N ARG A 53 15.46 -4.04 18.54
CA ARG A 53 14.08 -3.53 18.61
C ARG A 53 13.14 -4.64 19.08
N LEU A 54 12.45 -4.41 20.20
CA LEU A 54 11.37 -5.28 20.67
C LEU A 54 10.07 -5.07 19.88
N SER A 55 9.89 -3.86 19.33
CA SER A 55 8.74 -3.54 18.50
C SER A 55 8.79 -4.24 17.13
N ARG A 56 7.63 -4.65 16.66
CA ARG A 56 7.43 -5.32 15.37
C ARG A 56 7.01 -4.30 14.30
N PRO A 57 7.30 -4.56 13.02
CA PRO A 57 6.78 -3.73 11.94
C PRO A 57 5.25 -3.82 11.87
N HIS A 58 4.58 -2.72 11.52
CA HIS A 58 3.11 -2.66 11.40
C HIS A 58 2.52 -3.71 10.46
N SER A 59 3.27 -4.13 9.44
CA SER A 59 2.87 -5.19 8.50
C SER A 59 2.63 -6.54 9.15
N SER A 60 3.16 -6.77 10.36
CA SER A 60 2.95 -8.00 11.13
C SER A 60 1.79 -7.92 12.12
N LEU A 61 1.08 -6.79 12.17
CA LEU A 61 -0.09 -6.62 13.02
C LEU A 61 -1.22 -7.51 12.51
N LYS A 62 -1.67 -8.44 13.36
CA LYS A 62 -2.81 -9.32 13.07
C LYS A 62 -4.13 -8.55 13.16
N PRO A 63 -5.17 -8.95 12.41
CA PRO A 63 -6.49 -8.31 12.49
C PRO A 63 -7.15 -8.43 13.88
N SER A 64 -6.77 -9.45 14.67
CA SER A 64 -7.33 -9.66 16.01
C SER A 64 -6.32 -10.27 17.00
N TYR A 65 -6.52 -9.94 18.28
CA TYR A 65 -5.81 -10.47 19.44
C TYR A 65 -6.81 -10.71 20.58
N ASP A 66 -6.45 -11.52 21.57
CA ASP A 66 -7.29 -11.73 22.75
C ASP A 66 -7.35 -10.44 23.58
N VAL A 67 -6.19 -9.79 23.75
CA VAL A 67 -6.03 -8.56 24.54
C VAL A 67 -5.31 -7.49 23.72
N VAL A 68 -5.88 -6.28 23.69
CA VAL A 68 -5.22 -5.08 23.15
C VAL A 68 -4.92 -4.11 24.30
N VAL A 69 -3.67 -3.69 24.42
CA VAL A 69 -3.20 -2.72 25.40
C VAL A 69 -2.82 -1.43 24.67
N ILE A 70 -3.38 -0.31 25.11
CA ILE A 70 -3.20 1.00 24.48
C ILE A 70 -2.24 1.83 25.32
N GLY A 71 -1.13 2.28 24.72
CA GLY A 71 -0.01 2.87 25.42
C GLY A 71 0.94 1.83 25.99
N SER A 72 2.06 2.29 26.54
CA SER A 72 3.14 1.42 27.04
C SER A 72 3.81 1.94 28.33
N GLY A 73 3.13 2.84 29.06
CA GLY A 73 3.59 3.32 30.37
C GLY A 73 3.43 2.28 31.50
N TYR A 74 3.59 2.69 32.76
CA TYR A 74 3.52 1.82 33.94
C TYR A 74 2.33 0.85 33.92
N GLY A 75 1.11 1.38 33.81
CA GLY A 75 -0.11 0.57 33.79
C GLY A 75 -0.20 -0.40 32.62
N ALA A 76 0.06 0.09 31.42
CA ALA A 76 0.04 -0.72 30.20
C ALA A 76 1.12 -1.82 30.22
N GLY A 77 2.30 -1.53 30.74
CA GLY A 77 3.38 -2.51 30.89
C GLY A 77 2.94 -3.68 31.77
N VAL A 78 2.36 -3.38 32.95
CA VAL A 78 1.81 -4.40 33.86
C VAL A 78 0.74 -5.23 33.14
N ALA A 79 -0.24 -4.59 32.51
CA ALA A 79 -1.31 -5.28 31.80
C ALA A 79 -0.77 -6.20 30.69
N ALA A 80 0.21 -5.73 29.91
CA ALA A 80 0.83 -6.51 28.86
C ALA A 80 1.59 -7.73 29.41
N SER A 81 2.39 -7.54 30.46
CA SER A 81 3.15 -8.61 31.13
C SER A 81 2.22 -9.68 31.73
N ARG A 82 1.23 -9.27 32.52
CA ARG A 82 0.31 -10.19 33.19
C ARG A 82 -0.58 -10.95 32.21
N CYS A 83 -1.11 -10.29 31.18
CA CYS A 83 -1.89 -10.97 30.16
C CYS A 83 -1.04 -11.95 29.33
N ALA A 84 0.21 -11.60 29.01
CA ALA A 84 1.12 -12.52 28.29
C ALA A 84 1.50 -13.72 29.16
N ARG A 85 1.76 -13.52 30.46
CA ARG A 85 1.97 -14.60 31.45
C ARG A 85 0.73 -15.46 31.69
N ALA A 86 -0.47 -14.96 31.41
CA ALA A 86 -1.71 -15.74 31.35
C ALA A 86 -1.88 -16.54 30.05
N GLY A 87 -0.90 -16.52 29.14
CA GLY A 87 -0.94 -17.26 27.87
C GLY A 87 -1.81 -16.61 26.79
N LYS A 88 -2.21 -15.34 26.96
CA LYS A 88 -3.05 -14.63 25.99
C LYS A 88 -2.25 -14.06 24.83
N SER A 89 -2.86 -13.96 23.66
CA SER A 89 -2.29 -13.17 22.57
C SER A 89 -2.47 -11.68 22.84
N VAL A 90 -1.38 -10.98 23.10
CA VAL A 90 -1.37 -9.56 23.50
C VAL A 90 -0.81 -8.69 22.39
N CYS A 91 -1.51 -7.58 22.10
CA CYS A 91 -1.04 -6.51 21.22
C CYS A 91 -0.89 -5.21 22.01
N VAL A 92 0.29 -4.61 21.99
CA VAL A 92 0.56 -3.30 22.61
C VAL A 92 0.70 -2.25 21.52
N LEU A 93 -0.09 -1.18 21.59
CA LEU A 93 -0.10 -0.06 20.63
C LEU A 93 0.49 1.20 21.27
N GLU A 94 1.68 1.60 20.85
CA GLU A 94 2.38 2.78 21.37
C GLU A 94 2.51 3.87 20.29
N ARG A 95 2.18 5.11 20.65
CA ARG A 95 2.27 6.27 19.75
C ARG A 95 3.71 6.67 19.47
N GLY A 96 4.56 6.66 20.48
CA GLY A 96 5.96 7.06 20.39
C GLY A 96 6.86 6.03 19.72
N ALA A 97 8.15 6.37 19.60
CA ALA A 97 9.17 5.47 19.09
C ALA A 97 9.76 4.58 20.20
N GLU A 98 10.38 3.47 19.81
CA GLU A 98 11.26 2.71 20.71
C GLU A 98 12.63 3.40 20.78
N LYS A 99 13.13 3.63 22.00
CA LYS A 99 14.45 4.23 22.27
C LYS A 99 15.12 3.48 23.42
N TRP A 100 16.34 3.01 23.17
CA TRP A 100 17.20 2.33 24.15
C TRP A 100 18.33 3.25 24.63
N PRO A 101 19.02 2.89 25.74
CA PRO A 101 20.23 3.59 26.15
C PRO A 101 21.24 3.68 25.00
N GLY A 102 21.77 4.88 24.78
CA GLY A 102 22.57 5.26 23.61
C GLY A 102 21.80 6.12 22.60
N GLU A 103 20.47 6.08 22.60
CA GLU A 103 19.60 6.79 21.65
C GLU A 103 18.88 8.01 22.25
N TYR A 104 19.09 8.29 23.55
CA TYR A 104 18.51 9.46 24.21
C TYR A 104 19.34 10.72 23.92
N PRO A 105 18.70 11.89 23.79
CA PRO A 105 19.38 13.14 23.50
C PRO A 105 20.49 13.47 24.51
N ARG A 106 21.69 13.79 24.01
CA ARG A 106 22.83 14.26 24.83
C ARG A 106 23.01 15.78 24.73
N THR A 107 22.56 16.40 23.65
CA THR A 107 22.68 17.84 23.42
C THR A 107 21.34 18.56 23.39
N ALA A 108 21.36 19.87 23.62
CA ALA A 108 20.15 20.71 23.53
C ALA A 108 19.49 20.66 22.15
N MET A 109 20.28 20.57 21.07
CA MET A 109 19.76 20.50 19.70
C MET A 109 19.07 19.16 19.43
N GLU A 110 19.63 18.05 19.90
CA GLU A 110 18.98 16.74 19.82
C GLU A 110 17.69 16.71 20.64
N ALA A 111 17.70 17.28 21.85
CA ALA A 111 16.52 17.35 22.71
C ALA A 111 15.39 18.18 22.06
N MET A 112 15.75 19.28 21.37
CA MET A 112 14.80 20.11 20.65
C MET A 112 14.16 19.39 19.44
N GLN A 113 14.92 18.54 18.73
CA GLN A 113 14.38 17.71 17.65
C GLN A 113 13.38 16.66 18.14
N GLU A 114 13.51 16.24 19.40
CA GLU A 114 12.66 15.30 20.11
C GLU A 114 11.58 15.98 20.98
N TYR A 115 11.31 17.26 20.75
CA TYR A 115 10.31 18.04 21.50
C TYR A 115 9.04 18.30 20.69
N GLY A 116 7.89 17.93 21.25
CA GLY A 116 6.56 18.19 20.72
C GLY A 116 5.75 19.11 21.63
N VAL A 117 4.99 20.03 21.01
CA VAL A 117 4.05 20.91 21.74
C VAL A 117 2.67 20.81 21.09
N SER A 118 1.64 20.71 21.93
CA SER A 118 0.24 20.73 21.52
C SER A 118 -0.61 21.51 22.53
N GLY A 119 -1.87 21.80 22.20
CA GLY A 119 -2.85 22.42 23.11
C GLY A 119 -3.42 23.73 22.57
N GLN A 120 -3.78 24.64 23.47
CA GLN A 120 -4.29 25.98 23.14
C GLN A 120 -3.48 27.08 23.84
N VAL A 121 -3.18 28.14 23.09
CA VAL A 121 -2.55 29.35 23.59
C VAL A 121 -3.31 30.55 23.03
N PHE A 122 -3.79 31.43 23.91
CA PHE A 122 -4.65 32.58 23.55
C PHE A 122 -5.86 32.21 22.66
N GLY A 123 -6.52 31.09 22.97
CA GLY A 123 -7.68 30.59 22.22
C GLY A 123 -7.34 29.99 20.84
N LYS A 124 -6.07 30.02 20.41
CA LYS A 124 -5.61 29.40 19.15
C LYS A 124 -4.96 28.06 19.44
N SER A 125 -5.35 27.04 18.69
CA SER A 125 -4.72 25.73 18.83
C SER A 125 -3.35 25.70 18.18
N ILE A 126 -2.35 25.32 18.96
CA ILE A 126 -0.97 25.19 18.51
C ILE A 126 -0.59 23.72 18.38
N ARG A 127 0.26 23.42 17.41
CA ARG A 127 0.94 22.12 17.30
C ARG A 127 2.27 22.29 16.59
N SER A 128 3.34 21.84 17.23
CA SER A 128 4.70 21.86 16.70
C SER A 128 5.44 20.58 17.10
N GLY A 129 6.47 20.20 16.33
CA GLY A 129 7.19 18.95 16.53
C GLY A 129 6.47 17.70 16.00
N LYS A 130 7.13 16.54 16.11
CA LYS A 130 6.58 15.25 15.66
C LYS A 130 5.64 14.68 16.73
N LYS A 131 4.60 13.92 16.32
CA LYS A 131 3.75 13.18 17.28
C LYS A 131 4.53 12.12 18.06
N THR A 132 5.61 11.63 17.47
CA THR A 132 6.50 10.59 18.00
C THR A 132 7.64 11.15 18.85
N SER A 133 7.77 12.48 18.96
CA SER A 133 8.80 13.15 19.74
C SER A 133 8.77 12.69 21.21
N LEU A 134 9.93 12.37 21.77
CA LEU A 134 10.07 11.82 23.13
C LEU A 134 9.46 12.72 24.21
N PHE A 135 9.67 14.03 24.12
CA PHE A 135 9.16 15.01 25.08
C PHE A 135 7.89 15.65 24.55
N GLN A 136 6.80 15.60 25.31
CA GLN A 136 5.51 16.17 24.90
C GLN A 136 5.01 17.16 25.95
N THR A 137 4.81 18.40 25.52
CA THR A 137 4.12 19.43 26.33
C THR A 137 2.73 19.68 25.79
N THR A 138 1.74 19.53 26.67
CA THR A 138 0.36 19.97 26.42
C THR A 138 0.15 21.29 27.12
N LYS A 139 -0.04 22.36 26.33
CA LYS A 139 -0.36 23.69 26.83
C LYS A 139 -1.81 23.73 27.31
N GLY A 140 -1.97 24.01 28.60
CA GLY A 140 -3.27 24.16 29.25
C GLY A 140 -3.55 25.62 29.63
N GLU A 141 -4.82 25.93 29.85
CA GLU A 141 -5.20 27.18 30.49
C GLU A 141 -4.94 27.06 32.00
N GLY A 142 -3.90 27.72 32.51
CA GLY A 142 -3.53 27.77 33.94
C GLY A 142 -2.28 26.96 34.31
N GLN A 143 -2.15 25.72 33.81
CA GLN A 143 -1.01 24.84 34.05
C GLN A 143 -0.72 23.96 32.82
N ASP A 144 0.57 23.80 32.50
CA ASP A 144 1.05 22.94 31.42
C ASP A 144 1.30 21.51 31.89
N VAL A 145 1.20 20.54 30.98
CA VAL A 145 1.46 19.12 31.29
C VAL A 145 2.64 18.62 30.46
N PHE A 146 3.65 18.04 31.11
CA PHE A 146 4.83 17.47 30.47
C PHE A 146 4.88 15.95 30.64
N THR A 147 5.04 15.23 29.52
CA THR A 147 5.01 13.76 29.49
C THR A 147 6.04 13.17 28.53
N GLY A 148 6.42 11.92 28.78
CA GLY A 148 7.24 11.12 27.87
C GLY A 148 6.39 10.30 26.88
N CYS A 149 6.83 10.22 25.64
CA CYS A 149 6.16 9.51 24.54
C CYS A 149 7.12 8.56 23.84
N GLY A 150 6.94 7.26 24.04
CA GLY A 150 7.85 6.21 23.57
C GLY A 150 7.50 4.86 24.19
N LEU A 151 8.10 3.78 23.70
CA LEU A 151 7.87 2.43 24.23
C LEU A 151 8.41 2.33 25.67
N GLY A 152 7.52 2.38 26.66
CA GLY A 152 7.84 2.56 28.10
C GLY A 152 7.24 3.83 28.72
N GLY A 153 6.66 4.71 27.91
CA GLY A 153 6.01 5.95 28.32
C GLY A 153 6.94 6.90 29.10
N THR A 154 6.39 7.54 30.13
CA THR A 154 7.15 8.52 30.94
C THR A 154 8.22 7.86 31.84
N SER A 155 8.22 6.54 31.99
CA SER A 155 9.32 5.85 32.71
C SER A 155 10.69 6.03 32.03
N LEU A 156 10.70 6.30 30.72
CA LEU A 156 11.92 6.58 29.98
C LEU A 156 12.60 7.87 30.47
N ILE A 157 11.82 8.87 30.88
CA ILE A 157 12.30 10.23 31.18
C ILE A 157 11.96 10.74 32.59
N ASN A 158 11.47 9.90 33.51
CA ASN A 158 11.26 10.33 34.89
C ASN A 158 12.52 10.18 35.76
N ALA A 159 12.52 10.69 36.98
CA ALA A 159 13.67 10.56 37.88
C ALA A 159 13.74 9.22 38.65
N GLY A 160 12.84 8.27 38.38
CA GLY A 160 12.88 6.92 38.96
C GLY A 160 12.41 6.78 40.42
N VAL A 161 11.89 7.82 41.07
CA VAL A 161 11.48 7.74 42.48
C VAL A 161 10.28 6.81 42.68
N PHE A 162 10.42 5.84 43.60
CA PHE A 162 9.38 4.87 43.96
C PHE A 162 8.90 5.07 45.40
N LEU A 163 7.95 5.97 45.63
CA LEU A 163 7.41 6.23 46.97
C LEU A 163 5.93 5.89 47.05
N ARG A 164 5.51 5.34 48.19
CA ARG A 164 4.10 5.11 48.49
C ARG A 164 3.40 6.42 48.87
N PRO A 165 2.11 6.57 48.55
CA PRO A 165 1.30 7.65 49.09
C PRO A 165 1.10 7.46 50.60
N ASP A 166 0.70 8.52 51.30
CA ASP A 166 0.24 8.41 52.68
C ASP A 166 -1.02 7.53 52.72
N GLU A 167 -1.05 6.53 53.61
CA GLU A 167 -2.18 5.60 53.73
C GLU A 167 -3.49 6.31 54.03
N ARG A 168 -3.45 7.45 54.75
CA ARG A 168 -4.63 8.28 55.04
C ARG A 168 -5.26 8.86 53.77
N ILE A 169 -4.47 9.08 52.71
CA ILE A 169 -4.99 9.52 51.41
C ILE A 169 -5.76 8.38 50.75
N LEU A 170 -5.24 7.15 50.80
CA LEU A 170 -5.90 5.95 50.24
C LEU A 170 -7.18 5.56 51.02
N GLN A 171 -7.20 5.86 52.32
CA GLN A 171 -8.38 5.68 53.19
C GLN A 171 -9.39 6.84 53.05
N GLY A 172 -9.01 7.91 52.34
CA GLY A 172 -9.83 9.09 52.12
C GLY A 172 -11.08 8.81 51.29
N ARG A 173 -12.11 9.65 51.46
CA ARG A 173 -13.44 9.46 50.87
C ARG A 173 -13.49 9.39 49.34
N ASP A 174 -12.48 9.93 48.66
CA ASP A 174 -12.41 9.93 47.19
C ASP A 174 -12.05 8.57 46.61
N TRP A 175 -11.52 7.64 47.41
CA TRP A 175 -11.17 6.30 46.97
C TRP A 175 -12.33 5.30 47.16
N PRO A 176 -12.46 4.30 46.25
CA PRO A 176 -13.44 3.23 46.38
C PRO A 176 -13.36 2.51 47.72
N ILE A 177 -14.51 2.05 48.24
CA ILE A 177 -14.59 1.40 49.55
C ILE A 177 -13.75 0.12 49.63
N GLU A 178 -13.60 -0.58 48.51
CA GLU A 178 -12.80 -1.80 48.38
C GLU A 178 -11.34 -1.48 48.67
N ILE A 179 -10.80 -0.40 48.10
CA ILE A 179 -9.41 0.03 48.32
C ILE A 179 -9.22 0.53 49.75
N ARG A 180 -10.19 1.29 50.27
CA ARG A 180 -10.15 1.81 51.66
C ARG A 180 -10.09 0.69 52.70
N LYS A 181 -10.76 -0.44 52.45
CA LYS A 181 -10.85 -1.58 53.40
C LYS A 181 -9.75 -2.62 53.20
N SER A 182 -9.46 -3.02 51.96
CA SER A 182 -8.54 -4.13 51.68
C SER A 182 -7.07 -3.72 51.69
N GLY A 183 -6.78 -2.42 51.54
CA GLY A 183 -5.42 -1.90 51.37
C GLY A 183 -4.79 -2.31 50.02
N MET A 184 -3.61 -1.73 49.72
CA MET A 184 -2.86 -1.98 48.46
C MET A 184 -1.46 -2.58 48.68
N GLY A 185 -1.13 -2.97 49.92
CA GLY A 185 0.24 -3.35 50.31
C GLY A 185 0.86 -4.46 49.47
N ALA A 186 0.12 -5.54 49.20
CA ALA A 186 0.61 -6.67 48.40
C ALA A 186 0.98 -6.25 46.97
N TYR A 187 0.17 -5.39 46.35
CA TYR A 187 0.40 -4.91 44.99
C TYR A 187 1.59 -3.93 44.91
N PHE A 188 1.80 -3.12 45.96
CA PHE A 188 3.02 -2.33 46.06
C PHE A 188 4.28 -3.19 46.19
N GLU A 189 4.21 -4.34 46.88
CA GLU A 189 5.34 -5.28 46.94
C GLU A 189 5.60 -5.95 45.59
N ARG A 190 4.56 -6.39 44.86
CA ARG A 190 4.72 -6.92 43.48
C ARG A 190 5.38 -5.87 42.56
N ALA A 191 4.89 -4.63 42.62
CA ALA A 191 5.47 -3.52 41.85
C ALA A 191 6.93 -3.26 42.22
N LYS A 192 7.26 -3.27 43.52
CA LYS A 192 8.62 -3.09 44.04
C LYS A 192 9.54 -4.23 43.59
N GLN A 193 9.07 -5.47 43.58
CA GLN A 193 9.84 -6.60 43.07
C GLN A 193 10.21 -6.37 41.60
N MET A 194 9.25 -6.15 40.71
CA MET A 194 9.56 -6.01 39.28
C MET A 194 10.44 -4.78 38.98
N LEU A 195 10.16 -3.63 39.59
CA LEU A 195 10.89 -2.38 39.31
C LEU A 195 12.21 -2.24 40.09
N SER A 196 12.44 -3.10 41.09
CA SER A 196 13.66 -3.20 41.90
C SER A 196 14.22 -1.84 42.38
N PRO A 197 13.43 -1.00 43.07
CA PRO A 197 13.89 0.32 43.48
C PRO A 197 14.85 0.24 44.68
N THR A 198 15.96 0.97 44.62
CA THR A 198 17.00 1.01 45.66
C THR A 198 17.38 2.45 46.01
N PRO A 199 17.57 2.81 47.30
CA PRO A 199 18.05 4.13 47.66
C PRO A 199 19.47 4.40 47.15
N TYR A 200 19.80 5.68 46.96
CA TYR A 200 21.16 6.08 46.58
C TYR A 200 22.19 5.60 47.63
N PRO A 201 23.12 4.70 47.26
CA PRO A 201 23.92 3.96 48.23
C PRO A 201 25.04 4.82 48.82
N SER A 202 25.45 4.52 50.06
CA SER A 202 26.61 5.16 50.69
C SER A 202 27.95 4.77 50.05
N SER A 203 27.98 3.74 49.20
CA SER A 203 29.16 3.34 48.43
C SER A 203 29.49 4.29 47.28
N TYR A 204 28.55 5.13 46.87
CA TYR A 204 28.77 6.19 45.89
C TYR A 204 29.22 7.49 46.58
N PRO A 205 29.99 8.36 45.90
CA PRO A 205 30.36 9.67 46.44
C PRO A 205 29.13 10.52 46.76
N THR A 206 29.04 11.07 47.97
CA THR A 206 27.93 11.96 48.35
C THR A 206 27.93 13.22 47.48
N PRO A 207 26.90 13.48 46.65
CA PRO A 207 26.80 14.71 45.87
C PRO A 207 26.63 15.94 46.76
N ILE A 208 27.12 17.09 46.30
CA ILE A 208 27.01 18.35 47.06
C ILE A 208 25.55 18.70 47.32
N LYS A 209 24.66 18.54 46.33
CA LYS A 209 23.22 18.78 46.50
C LYS A 209 22.58 17.93 47.61
N LEU A 210 23.03 16.68 47.79
CA LEU A 210 22.53 15.77 48.81
C LEU A 210 22.97 16.22 50.20
N ALA A 211 24.27 16.50 50.35
CA ALA A 211 24.83 17.00 51.61
C ALA A 211 24.22 18.35 52.01
N THR A 212 23.97 19.22 51.04
CA THR A 212 23.28 20.50 51.25
C THR A 212 21.85 20.30 51.72
N LEU A 213 21.07 19.41 51.08
CA LEU A 213 19.69 19.13 51.49
C LEU A 213 19.63 18.55 52.91
N GLU A 214 20.53 17.64 53.25
CA GLU A 214 20.65 17.07 54.60
C GLU A 214 20.98 18.14 55.65
N SER A 215 21.93 19.03 55.33
CA SER A 215 22.30 20.16 56.19
C SER A 215 21.16 21.14 56.39
N GLN A 216 20.41 21.47 55.33
CA GLN A 216 19.21 22.31 55.41
C GLN A 216 18.12 21.67 56.27
N ALA A 217 17.86 20.37 56.08
CA ALA A 217 16.92 19.64 56.92
C ALA A 217 17.34 19.70 58.40
N HIS A 218 18.63 19.59 58.70
CA HIS A 218 19.15 19.76 60.06
C HIS A 218 18.93 21.17 60.61
N HIS A 219 19.23 22.21 59.83
CA HIS A 219 19.09 23.61 60.24
C HIS A 219 17.64 24.01 60.54
N LEU A 220 16.70 23.45 59.76
CA LEU A 220 15.27 23.71 59.90
C LEU A 220 14.57 22.81 60.94
N GLY A 221 15.32 21.96 61.65
CA GLY A 221 14.76 21.02 62.63
C GLY A 221 13.98 19.86 62.01
N LEU A 222 14.20 19.57 60.72
CA LEU A 222 13.51 18.56 59.91
C LEU A 222 14.37 17.31 59.66
N LYS A 223 15.44 17.09 60.43
CA LYS A 223 16.37 15.95 60.25
C LYS A 223 15.65 14.59 60.24
N SER A 224 14.64 14.41 61.09
CA SER A 224 13.84 13.18 61.16
C SER A 224 12.96 12.94 59.93
N SER A 225 12.74 13.97 59.11
CA SER A 225 11.97 13.91 57.86
C SER A 225 12.87 13.78 56.63
N PHE A 226 14.20 13.83 56.80
CA PHE A 226 15.14 13.64 55.70
C PHE A 226 15.32 12.16 55.37
N CYS A 227 15.30 11.84 54.07
CA CYS A 227 15.40 10.48 53.54
C CYS A 227 16.18 10.44 52.23
N ARG A 228 16.74 9.26 51.90
CA ARG A 228 17.13 8.94 50.52
C ARG A 228 16.01 8.10 49.91
N PRO A 229 15.25 8.62 48.93
CA PRO A 229 14.13 7.88 48.37
C PRO A 229 14.65 6.68 47.57
N PRO A 230 13.92 5.55 47.53
CA PRO A 230 14.27 4.44 46.68
C PRO A 230 14.01 4.78 45.20
N LEU A 231 14.97 4.45 44.34
CA LEU A 231 15.02 4.82 42.93
C LEU A 231 15.01 3.56 42.06
N THR A 232 14.24 3.54 40.98
CA THR A 232 14.27 2.48 39.94
C THR A 232 15.52 2.61 39.06
N ILE A 233 16.68 2.63 39.70
CA ILE A 233 18.01 2.79 39.12
C ILE A 233 18.90 1.70 39.72
N SER A 234 19.68 1.04 38.87
CA SER A 234 20.63 0.01 39.28
C SER A 234 21.96 0.65 39.63
N PHE A 235 22.48 0.35 40.82
CA PHE A 235 23.81 0.82 41.28
C PHE A 235 24.88 -0.29 41.24
N ALA A 236 24.55 -1.43 40.62
CA ALA A 236 25.42 -2.57 40.39
C ALA A 236 25.14 -3.18 39.01
N ASP A 237 26.14 -3.86 38.43
CA ASP A 237 25.99 -4.62 37.20
C ASP A 237 25.33 -5.96 37.48
N ASP A 238 24.01 -6.04 37.34
CA ASP A 238 23.23 -7.24 37.61
C ASP A 238 22.02 -7.37 36.67
N SER A 239 21.42 -8.55 36.62
CA SER A 239 20.17 -8.78 35.90
C SER A 239 18.98 -8.37 36.78
N ASN A 240 18.04 -7.62 36.21
CA ASN A 240 16.81 -7.27 36.92
C ASN A 240 15.80 -8.43 36.94
N ASN A 241 14.68 -8.23 37.64
CA ASN A 241 13.66 -9.28 37.80
C ASN A 241 12.90 -9.65 36.51
N ALA A 242 13.01 -8.87 35.44
CA ALA A 242 12.50 -9.26 34.13
C ALA A 242 13.49 -10.13 33.34
N GLY A 243 14.75 -10.22 33.80
CA GLY A 243 15.85 -10.93 33.14
C GLY A 243 16.76 -10.04 32.29
N VAL A 244 16.58 -8.72 32.30
CA VAL A 244 17.40 -7.80 31.50
C VAL A 244 18.69 -7.45 32.24
N ARG A 245 19.83 -7.56 31.56
CA ARG A 245 21.14 -7.18 32.10
C ARG A 245 21.24 -5.66 32.24
N MET A 246 21.31 -5.17 33.48
CA MET A 246 21.45 -3.76 33.82
C MET A 246 22.91 -3.40 34.11
N ARG A 247 23.23 -2.11 33.95
CA ARG A 247 24.54 -1.55 34.33
C ARG A 247 24.43 -0.67 35.57
N ALA A 248 25.53 -0.58 36.33
CA ALA A 248 25.64 0.36 37.42
C ALA A 248 25.55 1.81 36.91
N SER A 249 24.75 2.62 37.60
CA SER A 249 24.55 4.03 37.25
C SER A 249 25.86 4.80 37.24
N SER A 250 26.03 5.62 36.20
CA SER A 250 27.08 6.61 36.08
C SER A 250 26.91 7.79 37.04
N ALA A 251 25.74 7.92 37.67
CA ALA A 251 25.36 9.02 38.55
C ALA A 251 25.46 10.40 37.87
N SER A 252 25.03 10.47 36.61
CA SER A 252 25.20 11.63 35.73
C SER A 252 24.16 12.73 35.89
N GLY A 253 22.98 12.45 36.46
CA GLY A 253 21.89 13.42 36.59
C GLY A 253 21.06 13.63 35.30
N ASN A 254 21.16 12.70 34.35
CA ASN A 254 20.50 12.78 33.02
C ASN A 254 19.17 12.00 32.93
N GLU A 255 18.65 11.45 34.02
CA GLU A 255 17.49 10.56 33.99
C GLU A 255 16.23 11.22 33.39
N CYS A 256 16.10 12.54 33.56
CA CYS A 256 14.98 13.33 33.04
C CYS A 256 15.00 13.59 31.52
N THR A 257 16.10 13.27 30.83
CA THR A 257 16.19 13.26 29.36
C THR A 257 16.33 11.84 28.78
N GLY A 258 16.32 10.83 29.65
CA GLY A 258 16.65 9.44 29.33
C GLY A 258 18.10 9.10 29.70
N ALA A 259 18.28 8.01 30.43
CA ALA A 259 19.60 7.56 30.89
C ALA A 259 20.28 6.70 29.81
N ASN A 260 21.42 7.14 29.30
CA ASN A 260 22.17 6.44 28.26
C ASN A 260 23.14 5.36 28.79
N ASP A 261 23.34 5.28 30.10
CA ASP A 261 24.24 4.31 30.74
C ASP A 261 23.64 2.91 30.93
N GLY A 262 22.33 2.75 30.71
CA GLY A 262 21.62 1.48 30.85
C GLY A 262 21.32 1.07 32.30
N SER A 263 21.36 2.02 33.24
CA SER A 263 21.12 1.74 34.66
C SER A 263 19.66 1.81 35.10
N LYS A 264 18.81 2.47 34.31
CA LYS A 264 17.44 2.77 34.69
C LYS A 264 16.50 1.59 34.44
N ASN A 265 15.86 1.10 35.50
CA ASN A 265 14.79 0.09 35.45
C ASN A 265 13.49 0.73 34.95
N SER A 266 13.50 1.17 33.69
CA SER A 266 12.33 1.67 32.98
C SER A 266 11.33 0.55 32.69
N VAL A 267 10.09 0.91 32.36
CA VAL A 267 9.05 -0.06 31.98
C VAL A 267 9.45 -0.84 30.72
N LEU A 268 10.24 -0.24 29.83
CA LEU A 268 10.85 -0.90 28.67
C LEU A 268 11.75 -2.08 29.09
N ALA A 269 12.63 -1.86 30.06
CA ALA A 269 13.59 -2.85 30.54
C ALA A 269 13.02 -3.83 31.59
N THR A 270 11.77 -3.63 32.01
CA THR A 270 11.10 -4.46 33.03
C THR A 270 9.86 -5.12 32.44
N TYR A 271 8.66 -4.59 32.69
CA TYR A 271 7.40 -5.21 32.29
C TYR A 271 7.25 -5.43 30.78
N LEU A 272 7.74 -4.55 29.91
CA LEU A 272 7.62 -4.74 28.45
C LEU A 272 8.62 -5.77 27.92
N ALA A 273 9.84 -5.82 28.46
CA ALA A 273 10.78 -6.90 28.16
C ALA A 273 10.23 -8.26 28.61
N ASP A 274 9.58 -8.30 29.77
CA ASP A 274 8.87 -9.49 30.25
C ASP A 274 7.71 -9.89 29.33
N ALA A 275 6.83 -8.94 28.97
CA ALA A 275 5.72 -9.18 28.04
C ALA A 275 6.22 -9.69 26.68
N TRP A 276 7.29 -9.09 26.15
CA TRP A 276 7.93 -9.52 24.90
C TRP A 276 8.47 -10.95 25.01
N ALA A 277 9.18 -11.28 26.09
CA ALA A 277 9.71 -12.63 26.33
C ALA A 277 8.59 -13.69 26.36
N ARG A 278 7.40 -13.29 26.85
CA ARG A 278 6.17 -14.08 26.89
C ARG A 278 5.32 -14.00 25.62
N GLY A 279 5.84 -13.42 24.54
CA GLY A 279 5.23 -13.49 23.20
C GLY A 279 4.33 -12.31 22.82
N ALA A 280 4.20 -11.28 23.65
CA ALA A 280 3.43 -10.07 23.32
C ALA A 280 3.97 -9.39 22.05
N ALA A 281 3.06 -8.87 21.23
CA ALA A 281 3.38 -8.12 20.01
C ALA A 281 3.32 -6.62 20.27
N LEU A 282 4.48 -5.95 20.26
CA LEU A 282 4.60 -4.52 20.52
C LEU A 282 4.66 -3.74 19.21
N PHE A 283 3.87 -2.68 19.04
CA PHE A 283 3.85 -1.84 17.84
C PHE A 283 4.02 -0.36 18.20
N CYS A 284 5.10 0.25 17.72
CA CYS A 284 5.40 1.66 17.94
C CYS A 284 4.91 2.53 16.78
N GLY A 285 4.78 3.84 16.99
CA GLY A 285 4.26 4.76 15.97
C GLY A 285 2.77 4.58 15.67
N VAL A 286 1.99 3.98 16.56
CA VAL A 286 0.55 3.73 16.42
C VAL A 286 -0.24 4.60 17.40
N GLU A 287 -0.99 5.57 16.89
CA GLU A 287 -1.85 6.43 17.69
C GLU A 287 -3.29 5.91 17.65
N VAL A 288 -3.75 5.34 18.76
CA VAL A 288 -5.17 4.99 18.92
C VAL A 288 -6.01 6.26 18.97
N ARG A 289 -7.09 6.26 18.17
CA ARG A 289 -8.00 7.39 18.01
C ARG A 289 -9.26 7.19 18.86
N TYR A 290 -9.93 6.04 18.71
CA TYR A 290 -11.16 5.72 19.43
C TYR A 290 -11.42 4.21 19.45
N ILE A 291 -12.40 3.80 20.26
CA ILE A 291 -12.82 2.41 20.44
C ILE A 291 -14.32 2.30 20.17
N LYS A 292 -14.74 1.21 19.52
CA LYS A 292 -16.15 0.82 19.39
C LYS A 292 -16.38 -0.56 20.01
N LYS A 293 -17.54 -0.73 20.64
CA LYS A 293 -18.01 -2.04 21.12
C LYS A 293 -18.56 -2.85 19.94
N ARG A 294 -18.35 -4.16 19.94
CA ARG A 294 -18.97 -5.08 18.97
C ARG A 294 -20.24 -5.66 19.58
N GLU A 295 -21.38 -5.48 18.91
CA GLU A 295 -22.69 -5.89 19.45
C GLU A 295 -22.93 -7.40 19.29
N ASP A 296 -22.48 -7.98 18.18
CA ASP A 296 -22.91 -9.31 17.70
C ASP A 296 -22.03 -10.48 18.18
N VAL A 297 -20.76 -10.23 18.52
CA VAL A 297 -19.77 -11.29 18.85
C VAL A 297 -18.98 -11.00 20.13
N GLY A 298 -19.27 -9.88 20.81
CA GLY A 298 -18.48 -9.39 21.94
C GLY A 298 -17.10 -8.83 21.56
N GLY A 299 -16.44 -8.19 22.53
CA GLY A 299 -15.15 -7.53 22.35
C GLY A 299 -15.25 -6.11 21.77
N TYR A 300 -14.11 -5.60 21.30
CA TYR A 300 -13.94 -4.20 20.90
C TYR A 300 -13.14 -4.06 19.60
N VAL A 301 -13.47 -3.06 18.80
CA VAL A 301 -12.65 -2.60 17.67
C VAL A 301 -11.89 -1.35 18.10
N VAL A 302 -10.57 -1.42 18.04
CA VAL A 302 -9.66 -0.32 18.38
C VAL A 302 -9.18 0.33 17.08
N PHE A 303 -9.61 1.56 16.84
CA PHE A 303 -9.25 2.32 15.64
C PHE A 303 -8.01 3.17 15.89
N PHE A 304 -7.06 3.13 14.96
CA PHE A 304 -5.77 3.81 15.10
C PHE A 304 -5.28 4.42 13.79
N GLU A 305 -4.41 5.41 13.92
CA GLU A 305 -3.63 6.00 12.83
C GLU A 305 -2.15 5.67 13.05
N THR A 306 -1.42 5.41 11.98
CA THR A 306 0.04 5.31 12.05
C THR A 306 0.64 6.72 11.95
N THR A 307 1.74 6.98 12.66
CA THR A 307 2.28 8.34 12.89
C THR A 307 3.53 8.69 12.09
N ALA A 308 3.98 7.85 11.16
CA ALA A 308 5.15 8.17 10.34
C ALA A 308 4.86 9.32 9.38
N ALA A 309 5.84 10.21 9.19
CA ALA A 309 5.69 11.51 8.52
C ALA A 309 5.20 11.47 7.05
N HIS A 310 5.09 10.28 6.45
CA HIS A 310 4.67 10.05 5.07
C HIS A 310 3.45 9.12 4.92
N GLU A 311 2.87 8.66 6.02
CA GLU A 311 1.64 7.88 5.99
C GLU A 311 0.45 8.81 5.75
N SER A 312 -0.42 8.46 4.79
CA SER A 312 -1.73 9.09 4.71
C SER A 312 -2.46 8.87 6.04
N LYS A 313 -3.28 9.84 6.48
CA LYS A 313 -4.14 9.72 7.67
C LYS A 313 -5.22 8.68 7.42
N CYS A 314 -4.84 7.42 7.29
CA CYS A 314 -5.77 6.34 7.05
C CYS A 314 -6.05 5.63 8.36
N LEU A 315 -7.33 5.55 8.68
CA LEU A 315 -7.80 4.91 9.89
C LEU A 315 -7.76 3.40 9.69
N SER A 316 -6.88 2.73 10.42
CA SER A 316 -6.82 1.28 10.52
C SER A 316 -7.47 0.82 11.82
N TRP A 317 -7.61 -0.49 12.01
CA TRP A 317 -8.20 -1.04 13.21
C TRP A 317 -7.62 -2.41 13.58
N VAL A 318 -7.81 -2.79 14.83
CA VAL A 318 -7.53 -4.13 15.37
C VAL A 318 -8.67 -4.55 16.29
N ILE A 319 -9.03 -5.83 16.26
CA ILE A 319 -10.06 -6.41 17.13
C ILE A 319 -9.42 -6.94 18.42
N ALA A 320 -9.90 -6.47 19.55
CA ALA A 320 -9.72 -7.11 20.84
C ALA A 320 -10.88 -8.08 21.08
N LYS A 321 -10.61 -9.38 21.08
CA LYS A 321 -11.64 -10.41 21.25
C LYS A 321 -12.19 -10.45 22.67
N GLU A 322 -11.31 -10.26 23.66
CA GLU A 322 -11.67 -10.37 25.07
C GLU A 322 -11.60 -9.02 25.78
N LEU A 323 -10.43 -8.36 25.76
CA LEU A 323 -10.15 -7.21 26.63
C LEU A 323 -9.42 -6.07 25.93
N VAL A 324 -9.74 -4.85 26.34
CA VAL A 324 -8.93 -3.65 26.07
C VAL A 324 -8.45 -3.03 27.38
N PHE A 325 -7.15 -2.85 27.51
CA PHE A 325 -6.53 -2.09 28.60
C PHE A 325 -6.05 -0.73 28.10
N MET A 326 -6.59 0.34 28.67
CA MET A 326 -6.22 1.73 28.39
C MET A 326 -5.12 2.17 29.35
N GLY A 327 -3.95 2.47 28.79
CA GLY A 327 -2.77 2.93 29.50
C GLY A 327 -2.06 4.10 28.79
N ALA A 328 -2.82 4.98 28.15
CA ALA A 328 -2.33 6.13 27.39
C ALA A 328 -2.02 7.37 28.26
N GLY A 329 -2.13 7.25 29.59
CA GLY A 329 -1.85 8.29 30.58
C GLY A 329 -3.02 9.24 30.84
N ALA A 330 -2.90 10.08 31.86
CA ALA A 330 -3.95 11.00 32.33
C ALA A 330 -4.47 11.98 31.27
N ILE A 331 -3.69 12.25 30.21
CA ILE A 331 -4.14 13.06 29.07
C ILE A 331 -4.64 12.17 27.92
N GLY A 332 -3.90 11.11 27.58
CA GLY A 332 -4.21 10.27 26.43
C GLY A 332 -5.48 9.44 26.61
N THR A 333 -5.66 8.80 27.77
CA THR A 333 -6.79 7.90 28.04
C THR A 333 -8.14 8.64 28.00
N PRO A 334 -8.34 9.76 28.73
CA PRO A 334 -9.58 10.53 28.63
C PRO A 334 -9.83 11.04 27.22
N SER A 335 -8.78 11.42 26.48
CA SER A 335 -8.92 11.90 25.10
C SER A 335 -9.44 10.84 24.14
N ILE A 336 -8.98 9.59 24.27
CA ILE A 336 -9.48 8.46 23.47
C ILE A 336 -10.94 8.16 23.85
N LEU A 337 -11.28 8.17 25.14
CA LEU A 337 -12.65 7.91 25.61
C LEU A 337 -13.62 9.02 25.17
N LEU A 338 -13.22 10.29 25.23
CA LEU A 338 -14.03 11.42 24.76
C LEU A 338 -14.30 11.32 23.26
N ARG A 339 -13.32 10.88 22.45
CA ARG A 339 -13.55 10.57 21.02
C ARG A 339 -14.47 9.37 20.86
N SER A 340 -14.26 8.32 21.64
CA SER A 340 -15.08 7.09 21.59
C SER A 340 -16.56 7.40 21.90
N ARG A 341 -16.84 8.35 22.80
CA ARG A 341 -18.19 8.86 23.05
C ARG A 341 -18.84 9.47 21.82
N LEU A 342 -18.09 10.24 21.03
CA LEU A 342 -18.58 10.79 19.74
C LEU A 342 -18.87 9.68 18.71
N HIS A 343 -18.30 8.49 18.91
CA HIS A 343 -18.50 7.30 18.08
C HIS A 343 -19.44 6.25 18.70
N GLY A 344 -20.25 6.63 19.70
CA GLY A 344 -21.31 5.80 20.27
C GLY A 344 -20.93 5.02 21.53
N LEU A 345 -19.70 5.13 22.03
CA LEU A 345 -19.32 4.50 23.30
C LEU A 345 -19.78 5.36 24.49
N SER A 346 -20.95 5.05 25.04
CA SER A 346 -21.52 5.73 26.21
C SER A 346 -20.56 5.69 27.40
N SER A 347 -20.56 6.72 28.25
CA SER A 347 -19.68 6.79 29.42
C SER A 347 -20.18 7.79 30.46
N SER A 348 -19.64 7.70 31.68
CA SER A 348 -19.94 8.62 32.80
C SER A 348 -19.87 10.11 32.41
N PRO A 349 -20.78 10.96 32.92
CA PRO A 349 -20.72 12.41 32.70
C PRO A 349 -19.45 13.06 33.29
N LEU A 350 -18.74 12.41 34.22
CA LEU A 350 -17.49 12.90 34.80
C LEU A 350 -16.25 12.69 33.93
N LEU A 351 -16.37 12.03 32.77
CA LEU A 351 -15.23 11.84 31.87
C LEU A 351 -14.60 13.18 31.47
N GLY A 352 -13.28 13.26 31.62
CA GLY A 352 -12.48 14.45 31.39
C GLY A 352 -12.40 15.40 32.58
N GLN A 353 -13.19 15.20 33.64
CA GLN A 353 -13.18 16.05 34.83
C GLN A 353 -12.28 15.46 35.92
N ARG A 354 -12.09 16.24 36.99
CA ARG A 354 -11.32 15.85 38.18
C ARG A 354 -9.86 15.52 37.89
N LEU A 355 -9.21 16.34 37.06
CA LEU A 355 -7.78 16.25 36.78
C LEU A 355 -6.99 17.04 37.84
N SER A 356 -5.90 16.46 38.34
CA SER A 356 -4.97 16.99 39.32
C SER A 356 -3.57 17.10 38.72
N GLY A 357 -2.84 18.15 39.08
CA GLY A 357 -1.43 18.34 38.74
C GLY A 357 -0.49 17.79 39.83
N ASN A 358 -1.05 17.07 40.81
CA ASN A 358 -0.37 16.49 41.98
C ASN A 358 0.38 17.53 42.83
N GLY A 359 -0.08 18.79 42.79
CA GLY A 359 0.58 19.91 43.47
C GLY A 359 2.05 20.10 43.07
N ASP A 360 2.43 19.71 41.84
CA ASP A 360 3.81 19.80 41.36
C ASP A 360 4.31 21.25 41.33
N MET A 361 5.50 21.48 41.91
CA MET A 361 6.19 22.77 41.83
C MET A 361 7.68 22.57 41.54
N LEU A 362 8.19 23.30 40.54
CA LEU A 362 9.61 23.40 40.21
C LEU A 362 10.14 24.75 40.66
N ASN A 363 11.08 24.73 41.61
CA ASN A 363 11.68 25.93 42.17
C ASN A 363 13.21 25.84 42.15
N PHE A 364 13.87 26.99 42.17
CA PHE A 364 15.32 27.08 42.17
C PHE A 364 15.81 28.06 43.24
N ALA A 365 16.89 27.68 43.93
CA ALA A 365 17.77 28.64 44.58
C ALA A 365 18.90 28.98 43.61
N TYR A 366 18.88 30.18 43.04
CA TYR A 366 19.77 30.60 41.95
C TYR A 366 20.96 31.42 42.45
N ASN A 367 22.17 31.15 41.93
CA ASN A 367 23.39 31.94 42.18
C ASN A 367 23.74 32.11 43.68
N CYS A 368 23.66 31.00 44.42
CA CYS A 368 23.96 30.85 45.86
C CYS A 368 25.45 31.06 46.17
N ASP A 369 25.87 31.07 47.43
CA ASP A 369 27.27 31.39 47.81
C ASP A 369 28.34 30.37 47.38
N HIS A 370 27.95 29.13 47.10
CA HIS A 370 28.87 28.04 46.74
C HIS A 370 28.31 27.22 45.56
N GLU A 371 29.14 26.39 44.95
CA GLU A 371 28.70 25.44 43.93
C GLU A 371 27.84 24.35 44.60
N LEU A 372 26.74 23.97 43.95
CA LEU A 372 25.76 23.04 44.52
C LEU A 372 25.67 21.70 43.78
N GLY A 373 26.34 21.58 42.62
CA GLY A 373 26.46 20.30 41.91
C GLY A 373 25.14 19.77 41.36
N SER A 374 24.23 20.66 40.95
CA SER A 374 22.88 20.31 40.45
C SER A 374 22.80 20.27 38.92
N ILE A 375 23.92 20.30 38.20
CA ILE A 375 23.97 20.24 36.74
C ILE A 375 24.56 18.89 36.35
N GLY A 376 23.79 18.09 35.61
CA GLY A 376 24.20 16.78 35.12
C GLY A 376 25.29 16.87 34.05
N HIS A 377 26.16 15.87 34.00
CA HIS A 377 27.25 15.79 33.02
C HIS A 377 27.73 14.34 32.89
N GLU A 378 28.03 13.89 31.67
CA GLU A 378 28.66 12.58 31.42
C GLU A 378 30.07 12.68 30.80
N PRO A 379 31.06 11.93 31.32
CA PRO A 379 31.03 11.07 32.50
C PRO A 379 31.29 11.87 33.78
N SER A 380 30.40 11.81 34.78
CA SER A 380 30.66 12.40 36.10
C SER A 380 29.88 11.70 37.20
N LYS A 381 30.54 11.39 38.32
CA LYS A 381 29.90 10.90 39.55
C LYS A 381 29.53 12.02 40.53
N GLY A 382 29.84 13.28 40.20
CA GLY A 382 29.75 14.41 41.13
C GLY A 382 28.33 14.96 41.35
N CYS A 383 27.43 14.80 40.37
CA CYS A 383 26.05 15.30 40.43
C CYS A 383 25.12 14.33 41.18
N GLY A 384 25.36 13.02 41.05
CA GLY A 384 24.39 12.01 41.48
C GLY A 384 23.27 11.83 40.44
N PRO A 385 22.43 10.78 40.57
CA PRO A 385 21.16 10.71 39.87
C PRO A 385 20.32 11.98 40.06
N THR A 386 19.34 12.24 39.21
CA THR A 386 18.53 13.47 39.24
C THR A 386 18.02 13.79 40.63
N ILE A 387 17.48 12.80 41.34
CA ILE A 387 17.04 12.90 42.73
C ILE A 387 17.92 12.00 43.58
N THR A 388 18.39 12.49 44.72
CA THR A 388 19.21 11.73 45.67
C THR A 388 18.70 11.77 47.11
N GLY A 389 17.96 12.81 47.48
CA GLY A 389 17.41 13.03 48.81
C GLY A 389 16.02 13.67 48.80
N CYS A 390 15.30 13.49 49.90
CA CYS A 390 13.98 14.03 50.15
C CYS A 390 13.85 14.58 51.56
N ILE A 391 13.06 15.63 51.72
CA ILE A 391 12.44 16.02 53.00
C ILE A 391 10.96 15.66 52.88
N ASP A 392 10.55 14.59 53.56
CA ASP A 392 9.20 14.04 53.50
C ASP A 392 8.36 14.49 54.71
N LEU A 393 7.50 15.49 54.50
CA LEU A 393 6.63 16.06 55.53
C LEU A 393 5.23 15.45 55.50
N ARG A 394 5.07 14.26 54.92
CA ARG A 394 3.82 13.49 54.98
C ARG A 394 3.83 12.51 56.17
N GLY A 395 5.03 12.12 56.62
CA GLY A 395 5.24 11.09 57.63
C GLY A 395 4.96 11.53 59.08
N PRO A 396 5.00 10.58 60.04
CA PRO A 396 4.57 10.80 61.43
C PRO A 396 5.41 11.82 62.20
N ALA A 397 6.65 12.08 61.76
CA ALA A 397 7.54 13.09 62.34
C ALA A 397 6.97 14.53 62.25
N GLN A 398 6.04 14.77 61.32
CA GLN A 398 5.25 15.98 61.22
C GLN A 398 3.83 15.59 60.78
N THR A 399 2.99 15.17 61.74
CA THR A 399 1.61 14.76 61.44
C THR A 399 0.72 15.99 61.36
N PHE A 400 0.11 16.23 60.20
CA PHE A 400 -0.98 17.20 60.04
C PHE A 400 -2.34 16.54 60.28
N ASP A 401 -3.30 17.32 60.78
CA ASP A 401 -4.68 16.88 60.98
C ASP A 401 -5.33 16.45 59.64
N ASP A 402 -5.13 17.25 58.58
CA ASP A 402 -5.46 16.88 57.20
C ASP A 402 -4.22 16.30 56.51
N ALA A 403 -4.31 15.05 56.04
CA ALA A 403 -3.23 14.40 55.29
C ALA A 403 -2.83 15.20 54.03
N ARG A 404 -3.76 15.98 53.45
CA ARG A 404 -3.49 16.84 52.28
C ARG A 404 -2.60 18.04 52.58
N ASP A 405 -2.37 18.38 53.85
CA ASP A 405 -1.42 19.43 54.21
C ASP A 405 0.04 18.94 54.20
N GLY A 406 0.25 17.63 54.03
CA GLY A 406 1.55 17.01 53.81
C GLY A 406 2.10 17.28 52.41
N PHE A 407 3.42 17.37 52.29
CA PHE A 407 4.12 17.53 51.02
C PHE A 407 5.54 17.00 51.12
N ILE A 408 6.19 16.83 49.98
CA ILE A 408 7.58 16.33 49.90
C ILE A 408 8.42 17.27 49.04
N VAL A 409 9.63 17.57 49.49
CA VAL A 409 10.62 18.36 48.74
C VAL A 409 11.80 17.45 48.40
N GLN A 410 12.13 17.35 47.12
CA GLN A 410 13.23 16.55 46.59
C GLN A 410 14.29 17.47 45.99
N ASP A 411 15.56 17.08 46.11
CA ASP A 411 16.62 17.69 45.31
C ASP A 411 16.48 17.27 43.84
N GLY A 412 16.92 18.13 42.92
CA GLY A 412 16.91 17.84 41.49
C GLY A 412 18.27 18.06 40.83
N ALA A 413 18.43 17.50 39.64
CA ALA A 413 19.48 17.87 38.70
C ALA A 413 18.87 18.41 37.41
N VAL A 414 19.58 19.34 36.78
CA VAL A 414 19.31 19.77 35.40
C VAL A 414 20.10 18.84 34.48
N PRO A 415 19.43 18.05 33.62
CA PRO A 415 20.13 17.21 32.66
C PRO A 415 21.01 18.02 31.71
N GLU A 416 22.10 17.43 31.26
CA GLU A 416 23.12 18.08 30.42
C GLU A 416 22.52 18.70 29.15
N ALA A 417 21.61 17.98 28.49
CA ALA A 417 20.93 18.45 27.29
C ALA A 417 20.01 19.66 27.53
N LEU A 418 19.55 19.90 28.77
CA LEU A 418 18.66 21.01 29.11
C LEU A 418 19.38 22.17 29.80
N ALA A 419 20.65 22.02 30.16
CA ALA A 419 21.42 23.03 30.88
C ALA A 419 21.43 24.43 30.22
N PRO A 420 21.61 24.57 28.88
CA PRO A 420 21.55 25.89 28.24
C PRO A 420 20.17 26.55 28.31
N ILE A 421 19.09 25.76 28.23
CA ILE A 421 17.70 26.26 28.28
C ILE A 421 17.38 26.74 29.69
N ILE A 422 17.77 25.98 30.71
CA ILE A 422 17.56 26.34 32.11
C ILE A 422 18.42 27.55 32.50
N GLN A 423 19.65 27.65 32.01
CA GLN A 423 20.47 28.86 32.17
C GLN A 423 19.71 30.11 31.69
N PHE A 424 19.17 30.07 30.47
CA PHE A 424 18.39 31.18 29.93
C PHE A 424 17.17 31.52 30.80
N LEU A 425 16.43 30.50 31.27
CA LEU A 425 15.28 30.70 32.17
C LEU A 425 15.69 31.38 33.48
N LEU A 426 16.73 30.88 34.15
CA LEU A 426 17.19 31.39 35.44
C LEU A 426 17.74 32.83 35.33
N GLU A 427 18.48 33.12 34.26
CA GLU A 427 19.07 34.45 34.05
C GLU A 427 18.03 35.53 33.69
N THR A 428 16.90 35.13 33.10
CA THR A 428 15.80 36.04 32.70
C THR A 428 14.75 36.23 33.78
N HIS A 429 14.47 35.21 34.60
CA HIS A 429 13.39 35.23 35.62
C HIS A 429 13.87 35.55 37.04
N ALA A 430 15.17 35.71 37.27
CA ALA A 430 15.70 36.13 38.57
C ALA A 430 15.20 37.55 38.94
N THR A 431 14.20 37.62 39.84
CA THR A 431 13.69 38.89 40.36
C THR A 431 14.78 39.65 41.12
N ARG A 432 14.93 40.96 40.85
CA ARG A 432 15.88 41.87 41.53
C ARG A 432 15.46 42.09 43.00
N LYS A 433 15.85 41.22 43.93
CA LYS A 433 16.00 41.61 45.36
C LYS A 433 17.46 42.00 45.59
N ILE A 434 17.69 43.29 45.79
CA ILE A 434 19.01 43.93 45.95
C ILE A 434 19.30 44.05 47.46
N ARG A 435 20.41 43.46 47.94
CA ARG A 435 20.98 43.75 49.27
C ARG A 435 22.52 43.55 49.29
N THR A 436 23.19 44.67 49.61
CA THR A 436 24.58 44.97 50.06
C THR A 436 25.82 44.54 49.24
N THR A 437 26.82 45.43 49.28
CA THR A 437 27.73 45.87 48.19
C THR A 437 28.87 44.90 47.78
N TYR A 438 29.21 43.89 48.58
CA TYR A 438 30.31 42.94 48.25
C TYR A 438 29.81 41.65 47.57
N GLY A 439 28.60 41.19 47.89
CA GLY A 439 27.97 40.03 47.26
C GLY A 439 27.52 40.29 45.81
N GLU A 440 27.23 41.55 45.47
CA GLU A 440 26.75 41.95 44.14
C GLU A 440 27.81 41.82 43.04
N LEU A 441 29.05 42.22 43.32
CA LEU A 441 30.14 42.08 42.36
C LEU A 441 30.40 40.60 42.04
N ARG A 442 30.46 39.74 43.07
CA ARG A 442 30.65 38.29 42.92
C ARG A 442 29.52 37.64 42.13
N ARG A 443 28.26 38.02 42.40
CA ARG A 443 27.09 37.50 41.69
C ARG A 443 27.05 37.96 40.23
N THR A 444 27.45 39.21 39.96
CA THR A 444 27.53 39.77 38.60
C THR A 444 28.64 39.11 37.80
N LEU A 445 29.81 38.91 38.40
CA LEU A 445 30.93 38.16 37.80
C LEU A 445 30.55 36.69 37.54
N ALA A 446 29.84 36.03 38.46
CA ALA A 446 29.36 34.66 38.26
C ALA A 446 28.37 34.55 37.09
N ARG A 447 27.50 35.55 36.90
CA ARG A 447 26.59 35.62 35.74
C ARG A 447 27.35 35.83 34.43
N LEU A 448 28.30 36.78 34.40
CA LEU A 448 29.15 37.01 33.24
C LEU A 448 29.97 35.77 32.88
N ASN A 449 30.49 35.06 33.90
CA ASN A 449 31.23 33.82 33.73
C ASN A 449 30.38 32.71 33.10
N SER A 450 29.13 32.52 33.55
CA SER A 450 28.19 31.58 32.90
C SER A 450 27.86 31.98 31.46
N TRP A 451 27.78 33.28 31.17
CA TRP A 451 27.46 33.79 29.83
C TRP A 451 28.61 33.57 28.84
N ILE A 452 29.86 33.74 29.30
CA ILE A 452 31.07 33.59 28.49
C ILE A 452 31.48 32.12 28.33
N PHE A 453 31.42 31.34 29.42
CA PHE A 453 31.97 29.98 29.46
C PHE A 453 30.90 28.88 29.61
N GLY A 454 29.62 29.24 29.54
CA GLY A 454 28.48 28.31 29.57
C GLY A 454 28.05 27.84 30.97
N PRO A 455 27.06 26.93 31.06
CA PRO A 455 26.43 26.54 32.32
C PRO A 455 27.35 25.73 33.26
N TYR A 456 28.45 25.17 32.73
CA TYR A 456 29.45 24.40 33.46
C TYR A 456 30.63 25.24 33.96
N ALA A 457 30.60 26.56 33.76
CA ALA A 457 31.68 27.45 34.20
C ALA A 457 31.89 27.32 35.71
N ARG A 458 33.13 27.04 36.14
CA ARG A 458 33.49 26.98 37.56
C ARG A 458 33.19 28.33 38.23
N ASN A 459 32.50 28.31 39.36
CA ASN A 459 31.93 29.47 40.05
C ASN A 459 30.90 30.27 39.23
N GLY A 460 30.39 29.74 38.12
CA GLY A 460 29.29 30.31 37.34
C GLY A 460 27.97 30.30 38.12
N SER A 461 27.09 31.23 37.79
CA SER A 461 25.77 31.38 38.42
C SER A 461 24.90 30.11 38.35
N VAL A 462 24.95 29.36 37.25
CA VAL A 462 24.15 28.14 37.04
C VAL A 462 24.67 26.99 37.92
N ASN A 463 25.99 26.78 37.97
CA ASN A 463 26.61 25.75 38.81
C ASN A 463 26.45 26.02 40.33
N ARG A 464 26.14 27.27 40.69
CA ARG A 464 25.80 27.74 42.05
C ARG A 464 24.30 27.70 42.33
N SER A 465 23.56 26.84 41.64
CA SER A 465 22.11 26.74 41.78
C SER A 465 21.66 25.35 42.24
N MET A 466 20.57 25.32 43.02
CA MET A 466 19.92 24.10 43.48
C MET A 466 18.49 24.03 42.96
N VAL A 467 18.10 22.82 42.54
CA VAL A 467 16.76 22.53 42.02
C VAL A 467 15.94 21.87 43.12
N PHE A 468 14.73 22.36 43.34
CA PHE A 468 13.75 21.78 44.25
C PHE A 468 12.53 21.31 43.45
N LEU A 469 12.22 20.02 43.58
CA LEU A 469 11.03 19.39 43.03
C LEU A 469 10.08 19.11 44.19
N THR A 470 8.87 19.66 44.14
CA THR A 470 7.89 19.49 45.21
C THR A 470 6.62 18.86 44.68
N MET A 471 6.07 17.91 45.45
CA MET A 471 4.74 17.36 45.24
C MET A 471 3.88 17.68 46.47
N SER A 472 2.65 18.10 46.23
CA SER A 472 1.68 18.50 47.26
C SER A 472 0.26 18.15 46.80
N HIS A 473 -0.75 18.85 47.32
CA HIS A 473 -2.14 18.61 46.99
C HIS A 473 -2.78 19.86 46.39
N ASP A 474 -3.51 19.65 45.29
CA ASP A 474 -4.39 20.62 44.64
C ASP A 474 -5.86 20.17 44.76
N GLU A 475 -6.78 21.04 44.32
CA GLU A 475 -8.24 20.84 44.44
C GLU A 475 -8.83 19.98 43.30
N ASP A 476 -7.99 19.30 42.50
CA ASP A 476 -8.43 18.39 41.44
C ASP A 476 -9.48 18.98 40.47
N GLN A 477 -9.46 20.29 40.19
CA GLN A 477 -10.45 20.97 39.33
C GLN A 477 -10.01 21.12 37.86
N GLY A 478 -9.11 20.26 37.38
CA GLY A 478 -8.72 20.24 35.98
C GLY A 478 -9.78 19.55 35.11
N ILE A 479 -10.00 20.08 33.91
CA ILE A 479 -10.97 19.59 32.93
C ILE A 479 -10.30 19.41 31.57
N ILE A 480 -10.52 18.25 30.97
CA ILE A 480 -10.12 17.86 29.62
C ILE A 480 -11.38 17.84 28.74
N THR A 481 -11.35 18.61 27.66
CA THR A 481 -12.40 18.60 26.63
C THR A 481 -11.80 18.43 25.24
N LEU A 482 -12.66 18.12 24.27
CA LEU A 482 -12.30 18.10 22.87
C LEU A 482 -12.92 19.29 22.15
N ASN A 483 -12.10 20.00 21.37
CA ASN A 483 -12.54 21.04 20.44
C ASN A 483 -11.97 20.72 19.05
N ASN A 484 -12.83 20.39 18.09
CA ASN A 484 -12.45 19.96 16.74
C ASN A 484 -11.36 18.88 16.74
N ASP A 485 -11.59 17.80 17.51
CA ASP A 485 -10.67 16.66 17.69
C ASP A 485 -9.32 17.01 18.40
N ARG A 486 -9.16 18.24 18.87
CA ARG A 486 -8.00 18.69 19.64
C ARG A 486 -8.32 18.78 21.12
N ILE A 487 -7.35 18.37 21.93
CA ILE A 487 -7.46 18.35 23.38
C ILE A 487 -7.32 19.78 23.90
N VAL A 488 -8.21 20.16 24.81
CA VAL A 488 -8.14 21.41 25.57
C VAL A 488 -8.13 21.05 27.05
N VAL A 489 -7.07 21.45 27.74
CA VAL A 489 -6.91 21.24 29.18
C VAL A 489 -7.09 22.59 29.86
N ARG A 490 -8.00 22.66 30.84
CA ARG A 490 -8.27 23.86 31.64
C ARG A 490 -8.17 23.53 33.12
N TRP A 491 -7.60 24.46 33.89
CA TRP A 491 -7.48 24.33 35.33
C TRP A 491 -8.23 25.47 36.00
N GLU A 492 -9.47 25.20 36.43
CA GLU A 492 -10.26 26.17 37.19
C GLU A 492 -9.78 26.17 38.65
N GLY A 493 -8.85 27.07 38.97
CA GLY A 493 -8.30 27.15 40.33
C GLY A 493 -6.81 26.81 40.46
N ALA A 494 -6.04 26.85 39.36
CA ALA A 494 -4.56 26.88 39.40
C ALA A 494 -4.00 28.17 40.04
N SER A 495 -4.74 28.80 40.96
CA SER A 495 -4.25 29.91 41.75
C SER A 495 -3.19 29.37 42.70
N ILE A 496 -1.95 29.70 42.34
CA ILE A 496 -0.69 29.65 43.08
C ILE A 496 -0.77 30.31 44.50
N ALA A 497 -1.97 30.69 44.95
CA ALA A 497 -2.31 31.49 46.13
C ALA A 497 -3.10 30.72 47.21
N GLY A 498 -3.17 29.38 47.13
CA GLY A 498 -3.76 28.55 48.18
C GLY A 498 -2.91 28.47 49.46
N ARG A 499 -3.54 28.11 50.59
CA ARG A 499 -2.87 27.89 51.89
C ARG A 499 -1.71 26.89 51.78
N ARG A 500 -1.92 25.76 51.08
CA ARG A 500 -0.93 24.68 50.93
C ARG A 500 0.27 25.11 50.09
N THR A 501 0.04 25.77 48.95
CA THR A 501 1.10 26.32 48.10
C THR A 501 1.94 27.38 48.84
N SER A 502 1.30 28.24 49.63
CA SER A 502 2.01 29.24 50.44
C SER A 502 2.94 28.60 51.47
N ARG A 503 2.53 27.48 52.07
CA ARG A 503 3.35 26.72 53.02
C ARG A 503 4.59 26.12 52.37
N VAL A 504 4.41 25.46 51.22
CA VAL A 504 5.52 24.92 50.41
C VAL A 504 6.51 26.02 50.05
N LYS A 505 6.01 27.15 49.53
CA LYS A 505 6.84 28.30 49.17
C LYS A 505 7.61 28.89 50.33
N SER A 506 6.99 28.98 51.52
CA SER A 506 7.66 29.47 52.72
C SER A 506 8.87 28.59 53.06
N LEU A 507 8.70 27.26 53.09
CA LEU A 507 9.80 26.35 53.38
C LEU A 507 10.93 26.46 52.36
N ILE A 508 10.61 26.49 51.05
CA ILE A 508 11.63 26.59 50.01
C ILE A 508 12.31 27.97 50.04
N GLN A 509 11.58 29.04 50.39
CA GLN A 509 12.17 30.36 50.59
C GLN A 509 13.17 30.34 51.76
N ASP A 510 12.84 29.72 52.89
CA ASP A 510 13.74 29.57 54.03
C ASP A 510 15.00 28.77 53.65
N MET A 511 14.83 27.71 52.88
CA MET A 511 15.94 26.93 52.32
C MET A 511 16.81 27.76 51.36
N ASN A 512 16.20 28.58 50.49
CA ASN A 512 16.90 29.48 49.58
C ASN A 512 17.69 30.55 50.34
N ASP A 513 17.09 31.13 51.39
CA ASP A 513 17.71 32.19 52.19
C ASP A 513 18.90 31.66 52.98
N ASN A 514 18.83 30.41 53.47
CA ASN A 514 19.98 29.71 54.07
C ASN A 514 21.17 29.55 53.10
N LEU A 515 20.92 29.49 51.79
CA LEU A 515 21.95 29.42 50.74
C LEU A 515 22.38 30.78 50.18
N ASN A 516 21.77 31.88 50.67
CA ASN A 516 21.94 33.24 50.13
C ASN A 516 21.67 33.35 48.61
N GLY A 517 20.75 32.51 48.11
CA GLY A 517 20.36 32.44 46.70
C GLY A 517 19.23 33.40 46.32
N THR A 518 19.02 33.57 45.01
CA THR A 518 17.82 34.21 44.47
C THR A 518 16.75 33.16 44.23
N PHE A 519 15.61 33.29 44.90
CA PHE A 519 14.49 32.38 44.69
C PHE A 519 13.86 32.59 43.31
N VAL A 520 13.79 31.54 42.49
CA VAL A 520 13.16 31.54 41.16
C VAL A 520 12.08 30.47 41.11
N ILE A 521 10.86 30.88 40.73
CA ILE A 521 9.72 29.99 40.52
C ILE A 521 9.58 29.77 39.01
N SER A 522 9.57 28.50 38.58
CA SER A 522 9.32 28.12 37.19
C SER A 522 7.87 28.40 36.77
N PRO A 523 7.58 28.55 35.46
CA PRO A 523 6.21 28.48 34.95
C PRO A 523 5.44 27.25 35.47
N ASN A 524 4.13 27.42 35.68
CA ASN A 524 3.23 26.37 36.17
C ASN A 524 3.20 25.18 35.22
N MET A 525 3.85 24.09 35.61
CA MET A 525 3.90 22.85 34.84
C MET A 525 3.83 21.65 35.80
N THR A 526 3.05 20.63 35.42
CA THR A 526 3.01 19.33 36.10
C THR A 526 3.68 18.26 35.25
N VAL A 527 4.43 17.38 35.90
CA VAL A 527 4.98 16.14 35.32
C VAL A 527 4.22 14.90 35.84
N HIS A 528 3.29 15.11 36.77
CA HIS A 528 2.45 14.09 37.38
C HIS A 528 0.95 14.41 37.21
N PRO A 529 0.41 14.48 35.98
CA PRO A 529 -1.03 14.61 35.78
C PRO A 529 -1.75 13.33 36.27
N LEU A 530 -2.79 13.50 37.08
CA LEU A 530 -3.61 12.42 37.68
C LEU A 530 -5.09 12.70 37.44
N GLY A 531 -5.89 11.68 37.15
CA GLY A 531 -7.34 11.85 36.97
C GLY A 531 -7.78 12.11 35.52
N GLY A 532 -9.02 12.57 35.34
CA GLY A 532 -9.69 12.67 34.04
C GLY A 532 -10.51 11.44 33.65
N ALA A 533 -10.26 10.28 34.25
CA ALA A 533 -11.07 9.07 34.13
C ALA A 533 -11.13 8.32 35.47
N ILE A 534 -11.43 9.06 36.54
CA ILE A 534 -11.26 8.63 37.93
C ILE A 534 -12.07 7.38 38.31
N MET A 535 -11.57 6.60 39.27
CA MET A 535 -12.37 5.59 39.95
C MET A 535 -13.49 6.23 40.77
N SER A 536 -14.65 5.56 40.82
CA SER A 536 -15.81 6.01 41.57
C SER A 536 -15.70 5.66 43.06
N ALA A 537 -15.95 6.66 43.91
CA ALA A 537 -15.99 6.47 45.35
C ALA A 537 -17.27 5.75 45.83
N ASP A 538 -18.37 5.84 45.08
CA ASP A 538 -19.69 5.29 45.43
C ASP A 538 -20.11 4.08 44.57
N GLY A 539 -19.25 3.66 43.64
CA GLY A 539 -19.51 2.52 42.76
C GLY A 539 -20.42 2.84 41.58
N THR A 540 -20.78 4.10 41.35
CA THR A 540 -21.61 4.53 40.22
C THR A 540 -20.88 5.48 39.28
N GLY A 541 -21.40 5.58 38.05
CA GLY A 541 -20.95 6.54 37.05
C GLY A 541 -21.20 8.01 37.38
N LEU A 542 -21.97 8.33 38.43
CA LEU A 542 -22.09 9.69 38.97
C LEU A 542 -20.95 10.03 39.94
N GLY A 543 -20.36 9.04 40.60
CA GLY A 543 -19.23 9.21 41.52
C GLY A 543 -17.86 9.07 40.86
N GLY A 544 -17.78 8.54 39.64
CA GLY A 544 -16.55 8.42 38.86
C GLY A 544 -16.76 7.88 37.45
N VAL A 545 -15.68 7.65 36.72
CA VAL A 545 -15.69 7.17 35.33
C VAL A 545 -15.43 5.67 35.24
N MET A 546 -14.65 5.14 36.19
CA MET A 546 -14.33 3.73 36.31
C MET A 546 -14.91 3.15 37.62
N ASN A 547 -15.25 1.88 37.61
CA ASN A 547 -15.53 1.15 38.86
C ASN A 547 -14.23 0.94 39.67
N HIS A 548 -14.32 0.27 40.82
CA HIS A 548 -13.14 0.04 41.68
C HIS A 548 -12.07 -0.86 41.04
N GLU A 549 -12.39 -1.61 39.99
CA GLU A 549 -11.47 -2.48 39.27
C GLU A 549 -10.75 -1.74 38.13
N GLY A 550 -11.22 -0.54 37.78
CA GLY A 550 -10.77 0.20 36.61
C GLY A 550 -11.61 -0.05 35.36
N GLU A 551 -12.76 -0.74 35.45
CA GLU A 551 -13.68 -1.01 34.33
C GLU A 551 -14.54 0.23 34.04
N LEU A 552 -14.72 0.58 32.76
CA LEU A 552 -15.43 1.79 32.33
C LEU A 552 -16.94 1.70 32.57
N PHE A 553 -17.53 2.69 33.27
CA PHE A 553 -18.98 2.82 33.36
C PHE A 553 -19.61 3.19 32.02
N SER A 554 -20.77 2.61 31.71
CA SER A 554 -21.53 2.88 30.49
C SER A 554 -22.37 4.16 30.58
N GLY A 555 -22.60 4.69 31.77
CA GLY A 555 -23.49 5.83 32.01
C GLY A 555 -23.40 6.35 33.44
N PRO A 556 -24.51 6.85 34.03
CA PRO A 556 -24.54 7.34 35.41
C PRO A 556 -24.74 6.24 36.47
N SER A 557 -25.16 5.04 36.08
CA SER A 557 -25.39 3.90 36.97
C SER A 557 -24.12 3.10 37.27
N ASP A 558 -24.25 1.94 37.90
CA ASP A 558 -23.20 0.94 38.17
C ASP A 558 -22.88 0.02 36.98
N GLU A 559 -23.60 0.17 35.85
CA GLU A 559 -23.37 -0.63 34.66
C GLU A 559 -22.04 -0.30 33.96
N THR A 560 -21.31 -1.33 33.54
CA THR A 560 -19.99 -1.18 32.91
C THR A 560 -19.92 -1.75 31.49
N HIS A 561 -18.94 -1.27 30.73
CA HIS A 561 -18.52 -1.85 29.46
C HIS A 561 -17.62 -3.05 29.72
N LYS A 562 -18.23 -4.23 29.77
CA LYS A 562 -17.51 -5.48 30.08
C LYS A 562 -16.26 -5.67 29.23
N GLY A 563 -15.11 -5.78 29.87
CA GLY A 563 -13.83 -6.01 29.20
C GLY A 563 -13.06 -4.75 28.78
N LEU A 564 -13.50 -3.55 29.15
CA LEU A 564 -12.82 -2.29 28.86
C LEU A 564 -12.32 -1.63 30.15
N TYR A 565 -11.01 -1.73 30.39
CA TYR A 565 -10.38 -1.29 31.64
C TYR A 565 -9.38 -0.15 31.40
N CYS A 566 -9.21 0.73 32.40
CA CYS A 566 -8.14 1.72 32.47
C CYS A 566 -7.18 1.38 33.61
N VAL A 567 -5.87 1.43 33.34
CA VAL A 567 -4.81 0.97 34.26
C VAL A 567 -3.72 2.02 34.50
N ASP A 568 -3.93 3.26 34.07
CA ASP A 568 -2.94 4.35 34.19
C ASP A 568 -3.33 5.43 35.19
N ALA A 569 -2.57 6.52 35.23
CA ALA A 569 -2.79 7.64 36.15
C ALA A 569 -4.16 8.34 36.00
N SER A 570 -4.90 8.10 34.90
CA SER A 570 -6.22 8.69 34.68
C SER A 570 -7.28 8.21 35.69
N ILE A 571 -7.09 7.03 36.27
CA ILE A 571 -8.04 6.41 37.21
C ILE A 571 -7.87 6.89 38.65
N ILE A 572 -6.78 7.61 38.95
CA ILE A 572 -6.47 8.07 40.30
C ILE A 572 -7.39 9.24 40.65
N PRO A 573 -8.20 9.16 41.74
CA PRO A 573 -9.29 10.10 41.99
C PRO A 573 -8.87 11.43 42.62
N THR A 574 -7.63 11.56 43.10
CA THR A 574 -7.15 12.76 43.80
C THR A 574 -5.62 12.85 43.77
N SER A 575 -5.07 14.01 44.16
CA SER A 575 -3.62 14.21 44.31
C SER A 575 -3.02 13.26 45.35
N LEU A 576 -1.85 12.71 45.05
CA LEU A 576 -1.14 11.78 45.93
C LEU A 576 -0.11 12.46 46.84
N GLY A 577 0.31 13.68 46.51
CA GLY A 577 1.36 14.40 47.23
C GLY A 577 2.74 13.75 47.10
N VAL A 578 2.93 12.87 46.11
CA VAL A 578 4.16 12.10 45.88
C VAL A 578 4.26 11.62 44.43
N ASN A 579 5.45 11.19 44.00
CA ASN A 579 5.64 10.58 42.68
C ASN A 579 4.67 9.39 42.48
N PRO A 580 3.89 9.36 41.40
CA PRO A 580 2.74 8.46 41.28
C PRO A 580 3.10 7.06 40.76
N CYS A 581 4.34 6.80 40.34
CA CYS A 581 4.68 5.57 39.60
C CYS A 581 4.39 4.29 40.40
N ALA A 582 4.63 4.30 41.72
CA ALA A 582 4.36 3.18 42.59
C ALA A 582 2.85 2.88 42.66
N THR A 583 2.03 3.92 42.84
CA THR A 583 0.56 3.80 42.93
C THR A 583 -0.03 3.34 41.60
N ILE A 584 0.41 3.92 40.48
CA ILE A 584 -0.06 3.50 39.14
C ILE A 584 0.25 2.02 38.91
N THR A 585 1.47 1.59 39.22
CA THR A 585 1.89 0.19 39.02
C THR A 585 1.12 -0.76 39.94
N ALA A 586 0.93 -0.40 41.21
CA ALA A 586 0.17 -1.20 42.17
C ALA A 586 -1.31 -1.32 41.80
N LEU A 587 -1.94 -0.24 41.32
CA LEU A 587 -3.31 -0.28 40.83
C LEU A 587 -3.46 -1.16 39.60
N ALA A 588 -2.54 -1.07 38.65
CA ALA A 588 -2.55 -1.93 37.48
C ALA A 588 -2.36 -3.42 37.83
N GLU A 589 -1.48 -3.73 38.79
CA GLU A 589 -1.32 -5.08 39.31
C GLU A 589 -2.62 -5.59 39.94
N ARG A 590 -3.29 -4.75 40.75
CA ARG A 590 -4.59 -5.07 41.35
C ARG A 590 -5.65 -5.33 40.29
N THR A 591 -5.77 -4.45 39.29
CA THR A 591 -6.74 -4.64 38.19
C THR A 591 -6.48 -5.95 37.46
N CYS A 592 -5.23 -6.27 37.11
CA CYS A 592 -4.91 -7.53 36.42
C CYS A 592 -5.22 -8.75 37.27
N ASP A 593 -4.95 -8.70 38.58
CA ASP A 593 -5.24 -9.77 39.55
C ASP A 593 -6.75 -10.04 39.67
N LEU A 594 -7.56 -8.97 39.72
CA LEU A 594 -9.02 -9.06 39.76
C LEU A 594 -9.58 -9.63 38.46
N VAL A 595 -9.11 -9.13 37.30
CA VAL A 595 -9.51 -9.65 35.98
C VAL A 595 -9.13 -11.12 35.83
N ALA A 596 -7.94 -11.51 36.27
CA ALA A 596 -7.51 -12.90 36.22
C ALA A 596 -8.38 -13.79 37.12
N THR A 597 -8.74 -13.30 38.31
CA THR A 597 -9.64 -14.01 39.22
C THR A 597 -11.03 -14.18 38.62
N GLU A 598 -11.63 -13.11 38.07
CA GLU A 598 -12.94 -13.13 37.40
C GLU A 598 -12.96 -14.14 36.24
N ARG A 599 -11.87 -14.22 35.47
CA ARG A 599 -11.78 -15.05 34.27
C ARG A 599 -11.14 -16.42 34.48
N GLY A 600 -10.73 -16.76 35.71
CA GLY A 600 -10.01 -18.00 36.00
C GLY A 600 -8.66 -18.13 35.29
N TRP A 601 -7.96 -17.01 35.07
CA TRP A 601 -6.62 -17.02 34.50
C TRP A 601 -5.56 -17.26 35.57
N HIS A 602 -4.51 -17.99 35.19
CA HIS A 602 -3.34 -18.20 36.04
C HIS A 602 -2.11 -17.57 35.38
N PHE A 603 -1.39 -16.75 36.14
CA PHE A 603 -0.12 -16.19 35.67
C PHE A 603 0.98 -17.25 35.85
N ASP A 604 1.74 -17.51 34.79
CA ASP A 604 3.00 -18.22 34.92
C ASP A 604 3.99 -17.34 35.69
N GLU A 605 4.31 -17.73 36.94
CA GLU A 605 5.26 -17.02 37.82
C GLU A 605 6.71 -17.47 37.64
N SER A 606 7.01 -18.33 36.65
CA SER A 606 8.38 -18.76 36.38
C SER A 606 9.29 -17.56 36.04
N SER A 607 10.54 -17.61 36.51
CA SER A 607 11.55 -16.63 36.13
C SER A 607 11.91 -16.79 34.66
N ASN A 608 12.17 -15.68 33.98
CA ASN A 608 12.66 -15.70 32.61
C ASN A 608 14.15 -16.13 32.52
N GLY A 609 14.88 -16.15 33.64
CA GLY A 609 16.34 -16.22 33.61
C GLY A 609 16.95 -14.94 33.02
N GLU A 610 18.20 -14.99 32.56
CA GLU A 610 18.81 -13.89 31.80
C GLU A 610 18.30 -13.91 30.35
N LEU A 611 17.69 -12.80 29.92
CA LEU A 611 17.09 -12.66 28.60
C LEU A 611 18.13 -12.31 27.54
N ASP A 612 18.21 -13.10 26.47
CA ASP A 612 18.86 -12.69 25.23
C ASP A 612 17.92 -11.82 24.40
N LEU A 613 18.02 -10.50 24.58
CA LEU A 613 17.22 -9.54 23.82
C LEU A 613 17.52 -9.59 22.32
N PHE A 614 18.70 -10.08 21.89
CA PHE A 614 19.10 -10.14 20.49
C PHE A 614 18.59 -11.41 19.78
N GLY A 615 18.08 -12.38 20.56
CA GLY A 615 17.48 -13.60 20.07
C GLY A 615 15.98 -13.47 19.76
N ASN A 616 15.34 -14.61 19.50
CA ASN A 616 13.89 -14.69 19.42
C ASN A 616 13.27 -14.79 20.83
N PRO A 617 12.04 -14.30 21.04
CA PRO A 617 11.41 -14.42 22.34
C PRO A 617 11.21 -15.90 22.72
N PRO A 618 11.57 -16.30 23.96
CA PRO A 618 11.60 -17.71 24.38
C PRO A 618 10.27 -18.45 24.19
N PHE A 619 9.14 -17.76 24.38
CA PHE A 619 7.80 -18.35 24.32
C PHE A 619 7.03 -17.96 23.04
N SER A 620 7.73 -17.68 21.94
CA SER A 620 7.05 -17.37 20.67
C SER A 620 6.34 -18.60 20.08
N SER A 621 5.02 -18.52 19.92
CA SER A 621 4.31 -19.46 19.04
C SER A 621 4.80 -19.29 17.60
N PRO A 622 5.05 -20.37 16.84
CA PRO A 622 5.38 -20.28 15.43
C PRO A 622 4.21 -19.62 14.69
N THR A 623 4.37 -18.34 14.34
CA THR A 623 3.37 -17.63 13.55
C THR A 623 3.29 -18.25 12.16
N SER A 624 2.12 -18.78 11.82
CA SER A 624 1.70 -19.15 10.46
C SER A 624 1.50 -17.94 9.54
N ALA A 625 2.05 -16.77 9.88
CA ALA A 625 2.28 -15.76 8.88
C ALA A 625 3.21 -16.44 7.88
N ARG A 626 2.79 -16.58 6.62
CA ARG A 626 3.72 -16.88 5.54
C ARG A 626 4.83 -15.84 5.69
N ARG A 627 5.95 -16.23 6.32
CA ARG A 627 7.25 -15.67 6.00
C ARG A 627 7.31 -15.91 4.51
N ILE A 628 7.02 -14.87 3.75
CA ILE A 628 7.52 -14.84 2.40
C ILE A 628 9.03 -14.69 2.67
N ASP A 629 9.70 -15.84 2.76
CA ASP A 629 11.16 -15.96 2.85
C ASP A 629 11.71 -15.47 1.53
N HIS A 630 11.57 -14.17 1.26
CA HIS A 630 12.42 -13.49 0.34
C HIS A 630 13.78 -13.43 1.05
N ALA A 631 14.66 -14.34 0.66
CA ALA A 631 16.06 -14.37 1.10
C ALA A 631 16.82 -13.05 0.82
N GLN A 632 16.20 -12.13 0.07
CA GLN A 632 16.73 -10.85 -0.37
C GLN A 632 16.11 -9.69 0.42
N PRO A 633 16.90 -8.67 0.81
CA PRO A 633 16.38 -7.51 1.53
C PRO A 633 15.43 -6.68 0.67
N PRO A 634 14.46 -5.98 1.29
CA PRO A 634 13.55 -5.09 0.58
C PRO A 634 14.30 -3.93 -0.08
N VAL A 635 13.86 -3.54 -1.28
CA VAL A 635 14.53 -2.55 -2.14
C VAL A 635 13.97 -1.15 -1.88
N VAL A 636 12.66 -0.96 -2.05
CA VAL A 636 11.98 0.32 -1.91
C VAL A 636 10.67 0.16 -1.14
N ARG A 637 10.31 1.17 -0.36
CA ARG A 637 8.98 1.32 0.23
C ARG A 637 8.35 2.63 -0.21
N PHE A 638 7.08 2.60 -0.58
CA PHE A 638 6.28 3.78 -0.90
C PHE A 638 4.84 3.62 -0.44
N PHE A 639 4.09 4.72 -0.43
CA PHE A 639 2.68 4.79 -0.10
C PHE A 639 1.88 5.23 -1.33
N GLU A 640 0.79 4.54 -1.62
CA GLU A 640 -0.08 4.80 -2.74
C GLU A 640 -1.52 5.00 -2.24
N THR A 641 -2.16 6.07 -2.69
CA THR A 641 -3.56 6.37 -2.40
C THR A 641 -4.29 6.50 -3.73
N MET A 642 -5.31 5.66 -3.96
CA MET A 642 -6.17 5.77 -5.14
C MET A 642 -7.62 5.95 -4.73
N GLN A 643 -8.37 6.72 -5.52
CA GLN A 643 -9.76 7.07 -5.24
C GLN A 643 -10.61 6.98 -6.51
N GLY A 644 -11.86 6.56 -6.38
CA GLY A 644 -12.77 6.46 -7.51
C GLY A 644 -14.13 5.95 -7.06
N PHE A 645 -14.80 5.20 -7.94
CA PHE A 645 -16.16 4.73 -7.70
C PHE A 645 -16.28 3.25 -8.05
N VAL A 646 -17.01 2.52 -7.20
CA VAL A 646 -17.21 1.07 -7.33
C VAL A 646 -18.69 0.76 -7.22
N HIS A 647 -19.23 0.09 -8.23
CA HIS A 647 -20.61 -0.39 -8.30
C HIS A 647 -20.74 -1.69 -7.52
N ILE A 648 -21.79 -1.83 -6.72
CA ILE A 648 -22.09 -3.04 -5.97
C ILE A 648 -23.11 -3.86 -6.77
N GLY A 649 -22.73 -5.07 -7.16
CA GLY A 649 -23.51 -5.95 -8.04
C GLY A 649 -22.65 -6.66 -9.09
N SER A 650 -23.18 -7.76 -9.61
CA SER A 650 -22.55 -8.58 -10.67
C SER A 650 -23.13 -8.32 -12.06
N ASP A 651 -24.14 -7.47 -12.18
CA ASP A 651 -24.93 -7.20 -13.38
C ASP A 651 -24.17 -6.39 -14.43
N ILE A 652 -23.28 -5.49 -14.01
CA ILE A 652 -22.49 -4.65 -14.93
C ILE A 652 -21.09 -5.24 -15.12
N THR A 653 -20.80 -5.71 -16.33
CA THR A 653 -19.50 -6.30 -16.70
C THR A 653 -18.46 -5.29 -17.15
N ASN A 654 -18.88 -4.19 -17.79
CA ASN A 654 -18.00 -3.13 -18.27
C ASN A 654 -17.60 -2.18 -17.12
N PHE A 655 -16.31 -1.86 -17.02
CA PHE A 655 -15.77 -1.06 -15.92
C PHE A 655 -16.19 0.41 -15.97
N GLU A 656 -16.25 1.02 -17.16
CA GLU A 656 -16.64 2.42 -17.34
C GLU A 656 -18.13 2.64 -17.03
N ALA A 657 -18.98 1.69 -17.45
CA ALA A 657 -20.39 1.67 -17.10
C ALA A 657 -20.58 1.51 -15.57
N ALA A 658 -19.80 0.63 -14.95
CA ALA A 658 -19.81 0.42 -13.50
C ALA A 658 -19.36 1.68 -12.74
N GLU A 659 -18.27 2.35 -13.17
CA GLU A 659 -17.83 3.61 -12.57
C GLU A 659 -18.91 4.70 -12.70
N SER A 660 -19.54 4.82 -13.87
CA SER A 660 -20.61 5.80 -14.12
C SER A 660 -21.82 5.57 -13.20
N ALA A 661 -22.31 4.32 -13.12
CA ALA A 661 -23.42 3.95 -12.24
C ALA A 661 -23.08 4.20 -10.76
N ALA A 662 -21.88 3.79 -10.33
CA ALA A 662 -21.39 4.00 -8.97
C ALA A 662 -21.25 5.49 -8.62
N ARG A 663 -20.79 6.31 -9.57
CA ARG A 663 -20.68 7.77 -9.41
C ARG A 663 -22.06 8.40 -9.24
N SER A 664 -23.05 7.99 -10.03
CA SER A 664 -24.45 8.43 -9.86
C SER A 664 -25.03 7.99 -8.52
N ALA A 665 -24.65 6.81 -8.02
CA ALA A 665 -25.04 6.30 -6.71
C ALA A 665 -24.21 6.85 -5.53
N SER A 666 -23.22 7.72 -5.78
CA SER A 666 -22.26 8.20 -4.77
C SER A 666 -21.50 7.08 -4.03
N SER A 667 -21.30 5.94 -4.68
CA SER A 667 -20.54 4.80 -4.17
C SER A 667 -19.04 5.03 -4.36
N ALA A 668 -18.50 5.96 -3.56
CA ALA A 668 -17.08 6.31 -3.57
C ALA A 668 -16.24 5.21 -2.91
N ALA A 669 -15.10 4.92 -3.51
CA ALA A 669 -14.13 3.95 -3.03
C ALA A 669 -12.73 4.56 -2.98
N ARG A 670 -11.94 4.12 -2.01
CA ARG A 670 -10.57 4.57 -1.80
C ARG A 670 -9.74 3.44 -1.22
N PHE A 671 -8.49 3.30 -1.64
CA PHE A 671 -7.51 2.60 -0.81
C PHE A 671 -6.35 3.51 -0.44
N ASP A 672 -5.70 3.14 0.65
CA ASP A 672 -4.42 3.66 1.09
C ASP A 672 -3.52 2.48 1.39
N LEU A 673 -2.49 2.28 0.55
CA LEU A 673 -1.59 1.15 0.63
C LEU A 673 -0.16 1.61 0.89
N ARG A 674 0.55 0.85 1.72
CA ARG A 674 2.00 0.83 1.78
C ARG A 674 2.49 -0.36 0.99
N VAL A 675 3.30 -0.12 -0.04
CA VAL A 675 3.92 -1.16 -0.85
C VAL A 675 5.41 -1.27 -0.52
N THR A 676 5.87 -2.47 -0.18
CA THR A 676 7.29 -2.79 0.01
C THR A 676 7.74 -3.75 -1.08
N THR A 677 8.78 -3.39 -1.84
CA THR A 677 9.23 -4.14 -3.01
C THR A 677 10.43 -5.03 -2.71
N TYR A 678 10.46 -6.18 -3.38
CA TYR A 678 11.53 -7.18 -3.33
C TYR A 678 11.96 -7.53 -4.76
N PRO A 679 13.24 -7.89 -4.98
CA PRO A 679 13.69 -8.39 -6.28
C PRO A 679 12.99 -9.71 -6.62
N ASP A 680 12.61 -9.88 -7.87
CA ASP A 680 12.05 -11.13 -8.40
C ASP A 680 13.14 -11.97 -9.10
N ALA A 681 12.89 -13.27 -9.28
CA ALA A 681 13.83 -14.21 -9.90
C ALA A 681 14.15 -13.91 -11.38
N HIS A 682 13.37 -13.05 -12.03
CA HIS A 682 13.48 -12.70 -13.45
C HIS A 682 13.90 -11.23 -13.69
N ASP A 683 14.80 -10.67 -12.87
CA ASP A 683 15.21 -9.25 -12.92
C ASP A 683 14.05 -8.25 -12.81
N GLY A 684 12.97 -8.66 -12.12
CA GLY A 684 11.76 -7.88 -11.87
C GLY A 684 11.62 -7.46 -10.41
N PHE A 685 10.44 -6.96 -10.06
CA PHE A 685 10.07 -6.64 -8.68
C PHE A 685 8.70 -7.21 -8.34
N VAL A 686 8.54 -7.67 -7.11
CA VAL A 686 7.25 -7.99 -6.50
C VAL A 686 7.03 -7.09 -5.30
N GLY A 687 5.81 -6.60 -5.12
CA GLY A 687 5.41 -5.76 -3.99
C GLY A 687 4.55 -6.54 -3.00
N ILE A 688 4.77 -6.31 -1.72
CA ILE A 688 3.83 -6.67 -0.65
C ILE A 688 3.09 -5.40 -0.23
N ALA A 689 1.76 -5.44 -0.25
CA ALA A 689 0.90 -4.32 0.09
C ALA A 689 0.20 -4.53 1.44
N HIS A 690 0.19 -3.49 2.27
CA HIS A 690 -0.56 -3.41 3.52
C HIS A 690 -1.31 -2.09 3.59
N GLY A 691 -2.49 -2.06 4.18
CA GLY A 691 -3.27 -0.83 4.30
C GLY A 691 -4.75 -1.13 4.43
N THR A 692 -5.58 -0.22 3.92
CA THR A 692 -7.03 -0.34 4.01
C THR A 692 -7.71 0.02 2.69
N PHE A 693 -8.90 -0.52 2.50
CA PHE A 693 -9.82 -0.19 1.41
C PHE A 693 -11.15 0.27 2.00
N SER A 694 -11.60 1.47 1.66
CA SER A 694 -12.83 2.08 2.16
C SER A 694 -13.84 2.18 1.03
N CYS A 695 -15.03 1.61 1.24
CA CYS A 695 -16.20 1.76 0.36
C CYS A 695 -17.46 1.64 1.23
N GLY A 696 -18.10 2.78 1.53
CA GLY A 696 -19.18 2.85 2.51
C GLY A 696 -20.41 2.00 2.19
N VAL A 697 -20.62 1.70 0.91
CA VAL A 697 -21.72 0.83 0.44
C VAL A 697 -21.38 -0.65 0.64
N LEU A 698 -20.11 -1.01 0.59
CA LEU A 698 -19.63 -2.38 0.82
C LEU A 698 -19.46 -2.68 2.32
N SER A 699 -18.90 -1.74 3.07
CA SER A 699 -18.69 -1.82 4.51
C SER A 699 -18.73 -0.41 5.11
N SER A 700 -19.44 -0.23 6.22
CA SER A 700 -19.53 1.06 6.92
C SER A 700 -18.18 1.53 7.48
N GLU A 701 -17.28 0.59 7.76
CA GLU A 701 -15.91 0.85 8.22
C GLU A 701 -14.86 0.42 7.17
N PRO A 702 -13.65 0.98 7.19
CA PRO A 702 -12.58 0.58 6.28
C PRO A 702 -12.28 -0.93 6.38
N LEU A 703 -12.12 -1.59 5.24
CA LEU A 703 -11.67 -2.97 5.14
C LEU A 703 -10.15 -3.03 5.30
N LEU A 704 -9.64 -3.95 6.12
CA LEU A 704 -8.20 -4.13 6.36
C LEU A 704 -7.59 -5.08 5.33
N VAL A 705 -6.46 -4.69 4.74
CA VAL A 705 -5.67 -5.57 3.85
C VAL A 705 -4.84 -6.52 4.71
N VAL A 706 -5.21 -7.80 4.72
CA VAL A 706 -4.52 -8.84 5.50
C VAL A 706 -3.36 -9.44 4.72
N ASN A 707 -3.57 -9.73 3.43
CA ASN A 707 -2.51 -10.13 2.50
C ASN A 707 -2.64 -9.30 1.21
N GLY A 708 -1.63 -8.49 0.89
CA GLY A 708 -1.59 -7.77 -0.37
C GLY A 708 -0.36 -8.13 -1.18
N SER A 709 -0.55 -8.39 -2.47
CA SER A 709 0.55 -8.54 -3.42
C SER A 709 0.36 -7.63 -4.62
N VAL A 710 1.48 -7.10 -5.13
CA VAL A 710 1.55 -6.25 -6.31
C VAL A 710 2.57 -6.86 -7.27
N GLN A 711 2.10 -7.30 -8.44
CA GLN A 711 2.97 -7.79 -9.51
C GLN A 711 3.19 -6.67 -10.51
N PHE A 712 4.45 -6.28 -10.70
CA PHE A 712 4.80 -5.20 -11.62
C PHE A 712 5.03 -5.74 -13.03
N PHE A 713 4.29 -5.21 -14.00
CA PHE A 713 4.46 -5.47 -15.44
C PHE A 713 4.33 -6.96 -15.84
N ALA A 714 3.36 -7.67 -15.26
CA ALA A 714 2.99 -9.02 -15.66
C ALA A 714 2.42 -9.03 -17.09
N VAL A 715 2.85 -9.98 -17.93
CA VAL A 715 2.36 -10.09 -19.33
C VAL A 715 0.89 -10.51 -19.34
N ASP A 716 0.06 -9.76 -20.05
CA ASP A 716 -1.33 -10.15 -20.28
C ASP A 716 -1.41 -11.18 -21.41
N LYS A 717 -1.88 -12.39 -21.10
CA LYS A 717 -2.00 -13.48 -22.06
C LYS A 717 -3.28 -13.40 -22.90
N THR A 718 -4.25 -12.57 -22.49
CA THR A 718 -5.60 -12.49 -23.09
C THR A 718 -5.70 -11.52 -24.27
N VAL A 719 -4.68 -10.67 -24.43
CA VAL A 719 -4.53 -9.71 -25.53
C VAL A 719 -3.19 -9.93 -26.24
N SER A 720 -3.06 -9.36 -27.44
CA SER A 720 -1.88 -9.55 -28.30
C SER A 720 -0.58 -9.03 -27.69
N ASP A 721 -0.58 -7.80 -27.15
CA ASP A 721 0.57 -7.17 -26.50
C ASP A 721 0.14 -6.19 -25.42
N ALA A 722 0.17 -6.60 -24.15
CA ALA A 722 0.00 -5.70 -23.02
C ALA A 722 0.74 -6.24 -21.78
N LYS A 723 1.03 -5.33 -20.85
CA LYS A 723 1.49 -5.64 -19.49
C LYS A 723 0.58 -4.99 -18.47
N ASN A 724 0.43 -5.66 -17.34
CA ASN A 724 -0.41 -5.21 -16.24
C ASN A 724 0.40 -4.97 -14.98
N LEU A 725 0.02 -3.95 -14.20
CA LEU A 725 0.33 -3.92 -12.77
C LEU A 725 -0.87 -4.55 -12.05
N VAL A 726 -0.67 -5.71 -11.43
CA VAL A 726 -1.73 -6.50 -10.83
C VAL A 726 -1.68 -6.37 -9.32
N TYR A 727 -2.79 -5.92 -8.73
CA TYR A 727 -3.00 -5.79 -7.29
C TYR A 727 -3.93 -6.92 -6.86
N GLN A 728 -3.48 -7.74 -5.92
CA GLN A 728 -4.29 -8.81 -5.36
C GLN A 728 -4.29 -8.64 -3.84
N LEU A 729 -5.41 -8.16 -3.31
CA LEU A 729 -5.56 -7.77 -1.91
C LEU A 729 -6.67 -8.59 -1.26
N ASP A 730 -6.31 -9.36 -0.24
CA ASP A 730 -7.25 -10.01 0.66
C ASP A 730 -7.66 -9.00 1.73
N LEU A 731 -8.95 -8.68 1.76
CA LEU A 731 -9.58 -7.68 2.61
C LEU A 731 -10.42 -8.36 3.69
N VAL A 732 -10.48 -7.78 4.89
CA VAL A 732 -11.35 -8.24 5.97
C VAL A 732 -12.09 -7.05 6.57
N SER A 733 -13.37 -7.19 6.87
CA SER A 733 -14.19 -6.18 7.55
C SER A 733 -14.04 -6.23 9.07
N THR A 734 -14.53 -5.20 9.76
CA THR A 734 -14.60 -5.18 11.23
C THR A 734 -15.54 -6.25 11.81
N THR A 735 -16.46 -6.79 11.00
CA THR A 735 -17.33 -7.92 11.35
C THR A 735 -16.66 -9.28 11.09
N GLY A 736 -15.53 -9.30 10.36
CA GLY A 736 -14.76 -10.50 10.04
C GLY A 736 -15.06 -11.10 8.67
N GLU A 737 -15.85 -10.43 7.84
CA GLU A 737 -16.18 -10.87 6.48
C GLU A 737 -14.97 -10.69 5.54
N PRO A 738 -14.54 -11.75 4.84
CA PRO A 738 -13.42 -11.67 3.92
C PRO A 738 -13.89 -11.31 2.49
N TYR A 739 -13.12 -10.46 1.83
CA TYR A 739 -13.26 -10.13 0.41
C TYR A 739 -11.91 -10.23 -0.30
N GLN A 740 -11.93 -10.42 -1.60
CA GLN A 740 -10.73 -10.33 -2.43
C GLN A 740 -10.90 -9.25 -3.49
N LEU A 741 -9.98 -8.28 -3.49
CA LEU A 741 -9.89 -7.23 -4.48
C LEU A 741 -8.80 -7.57 -5.49
N LEU A 742 -9.18 -7.62 -6.76
CA LEU A 742 -8.30 -7.75 -7.90
C LEU A 742 -8.30 -6.44 -8.70
N GLY A 743 -7.18 -5.73 -8.67
CA GLY A 743 -6.95 -4.49 -9.39
C GLY A 743 -5.96 -4.68 -10.54
N ARG A 744 -6.17 -4.04 -11.68
CA ARG A 744 -5.22 -4.06 -12.81
C ARG A 744 -5.04 -2.66 -13.40
N LYS A 745 -3.80 -2.22 -13.57
CA LYS A 745 -3.44 -1.09 -14.43
C LYS A 745 -2.92 -1.65 -15.75
N ILE A 746 -3.51 -1.25 -16.87
CA ILE A 746 -3.24 -1.84 -18.19
C ILE A 746 -2.29 -0.94 -18.97
N ILE A 747 -1.18 -1.50 -19.44
CA ILE A 747 -0.17 -0.82 -20.27
C ILE A 747 -0.10 -1.56 -21.61
N ASP A 748 -0.57 -0.90 -22.66
CA ASP A 748 -0.68 -1.45 -24.01
C ASP A 748 -0.18 -0.43 -25.07
N PRO A 749 -0.12 -0.79 -26.36
CA PRO A 749 0.32 0.11 -27.42
C PRO A 749 -0.53 1.37 -27.60
N SER A 750 -1.70 1.48 -26.96
CA SER A 750 -2.56 2.67 -27.06
C SER A 750 -1.87 3.94 -26.57
N ILE A 751 -0.84 3.81 -25.73
CA ILE A 751 -0.06 4.92 -25.16
C ILE A 751 1.03 5.46 -26.08
N THR A 752 1.26 4.85 -27.24
CA THR A 752 2.36 5.20 -28.16
C THR A 752 2.38 6.70 -28.49
N LEU A 753 3.47 7.37 -28.13
CA LEU A 753 3.69 8.81 -28.30
C LEU A 753 2.56 9.69 -27.73
N SER A 754 1.82 9.20 -26.72
CA SER A 754 0.69 9.89 -26.11
C SER A 754 0.88 10.04 -24.60
N VAL A 755 1.24 11.25 -24.18
CA VAL A 755 1.44 11.56 -22.75
C VAL A 755 0.15 11.41 -21.95
N SER A 756 -0.98 11.86 -22.50
CA SER A 756 -2.29 11.77 -21.82
C SER A 756 -2.75 10.34 -21.61
N ARG A 757 -2.56 9.44 -22.59
CA ARG A 757 -2.90 8.02 -22.43
C ARG A 757 -1.91 7.28 -21.54
N THR A 758 -0.63 7.66 -21.56
CA THR A 758 0.37 7.14 -20.61
C THR A 758 0.00 7.50 -19.17
N TRP A 759 -0.45 8.74 -18.95
CA TRP A 759 -1.00 9.16 -17.67
C TRP A 759 -2.17 8.27 -17.25
N LEU A 760 -3.18 8.10 -18.10
CA LEU A 760 -4.33 7.24 -17.80
C LEU A 760 -3.91 5.79 -17.49
N ALA A 761 -3.05 5.18 -18.32
CA ALA A 761 -2.58 3.80 -18.13
C ALA A 761 -1.81 3.58 -16.80
N THR A 762 -1.10 4.60 -16.31
CA THR A 762 -0.31 4.51 -15.06
C THR A 762 -1.08 4.93 -13.82
N THR A 763 -2.20 5.64 -13.99
CA THR A 763 -3.01 6.19 -12.89
C THR A 763 -4.39 5.56 -12.75
N THR A 764 -4.84 4.75 -13.71
CA THR A 764 -6.17 4.10 -13.69
C THR A 764 -6.04 2.64 -13.24
N LEU A 765 -6.80 2.25 -12.23
CA LEU A 765 -6.88 0.88 -11.73
C LEU A 765 -8.31 0.33 -11.89
N TYR A 766 -8.45 -0.64 -12.79
CA TYR A 766 -9.67 -1.40 -12.98
C TYR A 766 -9.80 -2.44 -11.88
N THR A 767 -10.87 -2.36 -11.09
CA THR A 767 -11.00 -3.07 -9.81
C THR A 767 -12.23 -3.97 -9.83
N THR A 768 -12.05 -5.24 -9.47
CA THR A 768 -13.12 -6.22 -9.22
C THR A 768 -12.99 -6.73 -7.79
N ILE A 769 -14.09 -6.81 -7.05
CA ILE A 769 -14.13 -7.33 -5.69
C ILE A 769 -15.02 -8.57 -5.68
N THR A 770 -14.53 -9.61 -5.04
CA THR A 770 -15.21 -10.91 -4.89
C THR A 770 -15.40 -11.25 -3.42
N ASP A 771 -16.46 -12.00 -3.11
CA ASP A 771 -16.68 -12.57 -1.78
C ASP A 771 -15.90 -13.87 -1.55
N SER A 772 -16.10 -14.49 -0.39
CA SER A 772 -15.50 -15.78 -0.03
C SER A 772 -15.85 -16.95 -0.96
N ALA A 773 -16.96 -16.88 -1.70
CA ALA A 773 -17.38 -17.88 -2.66
C ALA A 773 -16.78 -17.65 -4.06
N GLY A 774 -16.04 -16.55 -4.25
CA GLY A 774 -15.50 -16.13 -5.54
C GLY A 774 -16.51 -15.42 -6.43
N THR A 775 -17.69 -15.07 -5.90
CA THR A 775 -18.73 -14.34 -6.63
C THR A 775 -18.35 -12.87 -6.70
N THR A 776 -18.48 -12.25 -7.88
CA THR A 776 -18.24 -10.80 -8.02
C THR A 776 -19.31 -10.01 -7.27
N VAL A 777 -18.92 -9.27 -6.25
CA VAL A 777 -19.81 -8.39 -5.46
C VAL A 777 -19.67 -6.93 -5.86
N ALA A 778 -18.54 -6.55 -6.46
CA ALA A 778 -18.34 -5.17 -6.88
C ALA A 778 -17.38 -5.01 -8.07
N ARG A 779 -17.58 -3.95 -8.86
CA ARG A 779 -16.70 -3.59 -9.98
C ARG A 779 -16.60 -2.07 -10.13
N GLY A 780 -15.42 -1.54 -10.47
CA GLY A 780 -15.27 -0.11 -10.70
C GLY A 780 -13.86 0.31 -11.05
N ILE A 781 -13.63 1.62 -11.02
CA ILE A 781 -12.36 2.24 -11.43
C ILE A 781 -11.88 3.16 -10.31
N LEU A 782 -10.60 3.02 -9.96
CA LEU A 782 -9.89 3.93 -9.05
C LEU A 782 -8.83 4.70 -9.83
N HIS A 783 -8.62 5.95 -9.45
CA HIS A 783 -7.67 6.87 -10.09
C HIS A 783 -6.64 7.38 -9.08
N LEU A 784 -5.39 7.52 -9.54
CA LEU A 784 -4.30 8.15 -8.81
C LEU A 784 -4.24 9.63 -9.20
N SER A 785 -4.53 10.53 -8.26
CA SER A 785 -4.49 11.97 -8.53
C SER A 785 -3.04 12.47 -8.64
N LEU A 786 -2.81 13.63 -9.30
CA LEU A 786 -1.48 14.24 -9.37
C LEU A 786 -0.90 14.56 -7.98
N ARG A 787 -1.76 14.99 -7.05
CA ARG A 787 -1.36 15.28 -5.67
C ARG A 787 -0.89 14.02 -4.96
N ASP A 788 -1.61 12.91 -5.14
CA ASP A 788 -1.30 11.63 -4.50
C ASP A 788 -0.07 10.98 -5.14
N LEU A 789 0.15 11.12 -6.46
CA LEU A 789 1.39 10.71 -7.11
C LEU A 789 2.61 11.47 -6.58
N ILE A 790 2.51 12.78 -6.38
CA ILE A 790 3.60 13.57 -5.76
C ILE A 790 3.84 13.08 -4.32
N SER A 791 2.77 12.75 -3.58
CA SER A 791 2.88 12.17 -2.24
C SER A 791 3.60 10.82 -2.27
N GLU A 792 3.24 9.94 -3.20
CA GLU A 792 3.85 8.64 -3.43
C GLU A 792 5.35 8.76 -3.71
N LEU A 793 5.74 9.61 -4.67
CA LEU A 793 7.14 9.85 -5.02
C LEU A 793 7.97 10.43 -3.86
N ARG A 794 7.37 11.28 -3.02
CA ARG A 794 8.00 11.82 -1.80
C ARG A 794 8.11 10.78 -0.70
N SER A 795 7.16 9.84 -0.66
CA SER A 795 7.12 8.75 0.31
C SER A 795 8.08 7.61 -0.03
N LEU A 796 8.70 7.64 -1.20
CA LEU A 796 9.59 6.62 -1.71
C LEU A 796 10.94 6.65 -0.96
N HIS A 797 11.10 5.71 -0.04
CA HIS A 797 12.27 5.55 0.82
C HIS A 797 13.01 4.26 0.48
N SER A 798 14.34 4.34 0.36
CA SER A 798 15.23 3.17 0.31
C SER A 798 15.64 2.81 1.73
N LEU A 799 15.52 1.53 2.10
CA LEU A 799 15.77 1.12 3.48
C LEU A 799 17.25 1.20 3.90
N ASN A 800 18.22 1.22 2.97
CA ASN A 800 19.65 1.34 3.32
C ASN A 800 20.59 2.01 2.28
N GLN A 801 20.21 2.24 1.02
CA GLN A 801 21.12 2.77 -0.02
C GLN A 801 20.41 3.55 -1.13
N PHE A 802 21.06 4.58 -1.69
CA PHE A 802 20.53 5.41 -2.80
C PHE A 802 20.36 4.64 -4.13
N TRP A 803 21.21 3.64 -4.38
CA TRP A 803 21.27 2.93 -5.67
C TRP A 803 20.04 2.03 -5.96
N PRO A 804 19.53 1.21 -5.01
CA PRO A 804 18.31 0.42 -5.20
C PRO A 804 17.07 1.25 -5.57
N ARG A 805 16.96 2.48 -5.05
CA ARG A 805 15.89 3.42 -5.42
C ARG A 805 15.95 3.78 -6.90
N LEU A 806 17.14 4.12 -7.40
CA LEU A 806 17.33 4.42 -8.82
C LEU A 806 17.05 3.20 -9.69
N GLN A 807 17.49 2.01 -9.27
CA GLN A 807 17.23 0.77 -10.01
C GLN A 807 15.74 0.50 -10.20
N PHE A 808 14.94 0.64 -9.13
CA PHE A 808 13.47 0.49 -9.23
C PHE A 808 12.85 1.53 -10.17
N LEU A 809 13.26 2.80 -10.07
CA LEU A 809 12.76 3.86 -10.94
C LEU A 809 13.14 3.66 -12.41
N PHE A 810 14.38 3.25 -12.71
CA PHE A 810 14.83 2.96 -14.06
C PHE A 810 14.12 1.74 -14.64
N PHE A 811 13.90 0.69 -13.84
CA PHE A 811 13.10 -0.46 -14.25
C PHE A 811 11.68 -0.02 -14.63
N PHE A 812 11.00 0.71 -13.74
CA PHE A 812 9.62 1.14 -13.96
C PHE A 812 9.50 2.08 -15.19
N ALA A 813 10.39 3.07 -15.28
CA ALA A 813 10.44 4.00 -16.40
C ALA A 813 10.78 3.28 -17.72
N GLY A 814 11.71 2.31 -17.71
CA GLY A 814 12.08 1.52 -18.87
C GLY A 814 10.92 0.69 -19.42
N GLN A 815 10.11 0.08 -18.54
CA GLN A 815 8.93 -0.68 -18.96
C GLN A 815 7.88 0.23 -19.62
N ILE A 816 7.58 1.40 -19.06
CA ILE A 816 6.64 2.37 -19.65
C ILE A 816 7.20 2.94 -20.96
N ALA A 817 8.47 3.35 -20.97
CA ALA A 817 9.13 3.91 -22.15
C ALA A 817 9.09 2.94 -23.33
N SER A 818 9.17 1.62 -23.08
CA SER A 818 9.08 0.62 -24.13
C SER A 818 7.75 0.69 -24.89
N TYR A 819 6.61 0.91 -24.22
CA TYR A 819 5.30 1.06 -24.86
C TYR A 819 5.06 2.48 -25.40
N PHE A 820 5.58 3.52 -24.73
CA PHE A 820 5.51 4.89 -25.24
C PHE A 820 6.24 5.05 -26.58
N PHE A 821 7.40 4.44 -26.71
CA PHE A 821 8.21 4.39 -27.93
C PHE A 821 8.04 3.06 -28.66
N ALA A 822 6.80 2.52 -28.75
CA ALA A 822 6.52 1.20 -29.32
C ALA A 822 7.23 0.90 -30.67
N PRO A 823 7.30 1.83 -31.66
CA PRO A 823 8.01 1.57 -32.93
C PRO A 823 9.52 1.31 -32.78
N LEU A 824 10.13 1.81 -31.70
CA LEU A 824 11.55 1.65 -31.40
C LEU A 824 11.85 0.35 -30.63
N ARG A 825 10.83 -0.41 -30.20
CA ARG A 825 11.03 -1.69 -29.53
C ARG A 825 11.76 -2.68 -30.45
N PRO A 826 12.55 -3.63 -29.89
CA PRO A 826 13.05 -4.75 -30.67
C PRO A 826 11.89 -5.52 -31.31
N LEU A 827 12.01 -5.80 -32.61
CA LEU A 827 11.02 -6.60 -33.34
C LEU A 827 10.95 -8.00 -32.74
N GLN A 828 9.73 -8.49 -32.56
CA GLN A 828 9.48 -9.88 -32.22
C GLN A 828 9.72 -10.72 -33.46
N GLN A 829 10.74 -11.55 -33.39
CA GLN A 829 11.01 -12.62 -34.35
C GLN A 829 10.37 -13.92 -33.85
N PHE A 830 10.40 -14.97 -34.68
CA PHE A 830 9.86 -16.28 -34.35
C PHE A 830 10.25 -16.75 -32.94
N GLU A 831 9.25 -17.08 -32.12
CA GLU A 831 9.46 -17.72 -30.83
C GLU A 831 9.37 -19.25 -31.00
N PRO A 832 10.48 -19.99 -30.82
CA PRO A 832 10.45 -21.45 -30.84
C PRO A 832 9.75 -21.98 -29.57
N GLY A 833 8.54 -22.49 -29.71
CA GLY A 833 7.82 -23.20 -28.64
C GLY A 833 6.34 -23.45 -28.94
N ASP A 834 5.70 -24.29 -28.13
CA ASP A 834 4.26 -24.59 -28.19
C ASP A 834 3.49 -24.05 -26.97
N LYS A 835 4.00 -22.99 -26.34
CA LYS A 835 3.38 -22.41 -25.14
C LYS A 835 2.04 -21.74 -25.49
N GLY A 836 0.96 -22.14 -24.82
CA GLY A 836 -0.38 -21.58 -25.03
C GLY A 836 -1.20 -22.25 -26.13
N HIS A 837 -0.75 -23.41 -26.63
CA HIS A 837 -1.53 -24.22 -27.57
C HIS A 837 -2.47 -25.19 -26.85
N TYR A 838 -3.65 -25.39 -27.43
CA TYR A 838 -4.61 -26.41 -27.05
C TYR A 838 -4.39 -27.66 -27.90
N ALA A 839 -4.58 -28.85 -27.33
CA ALA A 839 -4.59 -30.09 -28.09
C ALA A 839 -5.80 -30.10 -29.03
N LYS A 840 -5.55 -30.32 -30.34
CA LYS A 840 -6.58 -30.33 -31.38
C LYS A 840 -6.56 -31.65 -32.18
N PRO A 841 -7.70 -32.12 -32.71
CA PRO A 841 -7.75 -33.29 -33.58
C PRO A 841 -6.94 -33.12 -34.86
N ALA A 842 -6.17 -34.14 -35.23
CA ALA A 842 -5.44 -34.16 -36.50
C ALA A 842 -6.40 -34.49 -37.67
N PRO A 843 -6.25 -33.82 -38.82
CA PRO A 843 -7.03 -34.17 -40.02
C PRO A 843 -6.55 -35.47 -40.66
N ALA A 844 -7.45 -36.13 -41.39
CA ALA A 844 -7.05 -37.00 -42.49
C ALA A 844 -6.62 -36.13 -43.69
N CYS A 845 -5.48 -36.45 -44.30
CA CYS A 845 -4.95 -35.74 -45.46
C CYS A 845 -5.15 -36.59 -46.72
N MET A 846 -5.68 -35.98 -47.77
CA MET A 846 -5.84 -36.56 -49.11
C MET A 846 -5.36 -35.57 -50.17
N GLU A 847 -5.07 -36.05 -51.36
CA GLU A 847 -4.68 -35.22 -52.49
C GLU A 847 -5.79 -35.20 -53.54
N VAL A 848 -6.05 -34.03 -54.10
CA VAL A 848 -7.02 -33.83 -55.17
C VAL A 848 -6.31 -33.19 -56.35
N MET A 849 -6.50 -33.76 -57.53
CA MET A 849 -5.87 -33.30 -58.77
C MET A 849 -6.84 -32.43 -59.56
N ALA A 850 -6.44 -31.19 -59.85
CA ALA A 850 -7.16 -30.31 -60.74
C ALA A 850 -7.02 -30.76 -62.21
N ARG A 851 -7.93 -30.32 -63.08
CA ARG A 851 -7.95 -30.76 -64.49
C ARG A 851 -6.70 -30.42 -65.30
N ASP A 852 -5.94 -29.43 -64.85
CA ASP A 852 -4.66 -29.02 -65.44
C ASP A 852 -3.45 -29.77 -64.85
N GLY A 853 -3.68 -30.81 -64.05
CA GLY A 853 -2.65 -31.70 -63.49
C GLY A 853 -2.02 -31.19 -62.19
N VAL A 854 -2.40 -30.00 -61.71
CA VAL A 854 -1.91 -29.48 -60.42
C VAL A 854 -2.57 -30.25 -59.28
N THR A 855 -1.77 -30.82 -58.39
CA THR A 855 -2.26 -31.57 -57.23
C THR A 855 -2.21 -30.70 -55.99
N ALA A 856 -3.30 -30.69 -55.21
CA ALA A 856 -3.45 -29.89 -54.00
C ALA A 856 -3.97 -30.76 -52.85
N PRO A 857 -3.48 -30.56 -51.62
CA PRO A 857 -3.97 -31.31 -50.47
C PRO A 857 -5.36 -30.82 -50.04
N LEU A 858 -6.21 -31.77 -49.67
CA LEU A 858 -7.51 -31.60 -49.04
C LEU A 858 -7.46 -32.26 -47.66
N LYS A 859 -8.01 -31.60 -46.66
CA LYS A 859 -8.01 -32.10 -45.27
C LYS A 859 -9.42 -32.35 -44.78
N LEU A 860 -9.61 -33.45 -44.05
CA LEU A 860 -10.90 -33.89 -43.53
C LEU A 860 -10.85 -34.03 -42.00
N TRP A 861 -11.83 -33.41 -41.33
CA TRP A 861 -12.16 -33.64 -39.93
C TRP A 861 -13.54 -34.29 -39.80
N LEU A 862 -13.60 -35.35 -39.01
CA LEU A 862 -14.83 -36.06 -38.70
C LEU A 862 -15.41 -35.57 -37.36
N PRO A 863 -16.75 -35.56 -37.21
CA PRO A 863 -17.37 -35.28 -35.94
C PRO A 863 -16.98 -36.33 -34.89
N PRO A 864 -16.90 -35.97 -33.59
CA PRO A 864 -16.65 -36.94 -32.53
C PRO A 864 -17.70 -38.06 -32.54
N SER A 865 -17.31 -39.28 -32.19
CA SER A 865 -18.21 -40.46 -32.19
C SER A 865 -19.44 -40.32 -31.27
N SER A 866 -19.43 -39.36 -30.35
CA SER A 866 -20.54 -39.04 -29.44
C SER A 866 -21.60 -38.11 -30.04
N VAL A 867 -21.36 -37.53 -31.23
CA VAL A 867 -22.26 -36.57 -31.88
C VAL A 867 -22.91 -37.20 -33.10
N VAL A 868 -24.21 -36.98 -33.29
CA VAL A 868 -24.94 -37.45 -34.48
C VAL A 868 -24.45 -36.66 -35.69
N ALA A 869 -23.92 -37.38 -36.68
CA ALA A 869 -23.41 -36.76 -37.90
C ALA A 869 -24.54 -36.15 -38.74
N LYS A 870 -24.36 -34.91 -39.18
CA LYS A 870 -25.24 -34.22 -40.12
C LYS A 870 -25.15 -34.83 -41.51
N SER A 871 -26.24 -34.84 -42.28
CA SER A 871 -26.21 -35.32 -43.67
C SER A 871 -25.37 -34.41 -44.56
N THR A 872 -25.45 -33.09 -44.36
CA THR A 872 -24.77 -32.09 -45.19
C THR A 872 -23.29 -31.97 -44.82
N PRO A 873 -22.34 -32.16 -45.77
CA PRO A 873 -20.93 -31.90 -45.54
C PRO A 873 -20.60 -30.39 -45.65
N LEU A 874 -19.55 -29.96 -44.97
CA LEU A 874 -19.09 -28.57 -44.93
C LEU A 874 -17.74 -28.42 -45.64
N LEU A 875 -17.68 -27.59 -46.68
CA LEU A 875 -16.45 -27.26 -47.41
C LEU A 875 -15.98 -25.84 -47.02
N LEU A 876 -14.87 -25.75 -46.29
CA LEU A 876 -14.27 -24.49 -45.84
C LEU A 876 -13.08 -24.14 -46.73
N ILE A 877 -13.21 -23.11 -47.57
CA ILE A 877 -12.20 -22.71 -48.56
C ILE A 877 -11.39 -21.52 -48.02
N PRO A 878 -10.08 -21.69 -47.73
CA PRO A 878 -9.23 -20.64 -47.18
C PRO A 878 -8.80 -19.60 -48.22
N GLY A 879 -8.20 -18.51 -47.73
CA GLY A 879 -7.68 -17.40 -48.55
C GLY A 879 -6.25 -17.61 -49.06
N ALA A 880 -5.62 -16.54 -49.54
CA ALA A 880 -4.24 -16.57 -50.02
C ALA A 880 -3.22 -16.56 -48.87
N SER A 881 -2.04 -17.15 -49.12
CA SER A 881 -0.92 -17.22 -48.18
C SER A 881 -1.20 -17.95 -46.85
N VAL A 882 -2.36 -18.62 -46.73
CA VAL A 882 -2.79 -19.40 -45.57
C VAL A 882 -3.19 -20.82 -45.99
N ASN A 883 -3.29 -21.72 -45.01
CA ASN A 883 -3.76 -23.09 -45.20
C ASN A 883 -4.96 -23.40 -44.27
N ASP A 884 -5.18 -24.67 -43.97
CA ASP A 884 -6.21 -25.15 -43.05
C ASP A 884 -6.13 -24.57 -41.63
N LYS A 885 -4.97 -24.05 -41.22
CA LYS A 885 -4.80 -23.44 -39.90
C LYS A 885 -5.66 -22.20 -39.71
N LEU A 886 -6.12 -21.57 -40.79
CA LEU A 886 -7.14 -20.50 -40.70
C LEU A 886 -8.39 -20.93 -39.92
N PHE A 887 -8.86 -22.16 -40.12
CA PHE A 887 -10.06 -22.70 -39.49
C PHE A 887 -9.76 -23.62 -38.29
N SER A 888 -8.54 -24.16 -38.22
CA SER A 888 -8.09 -25.16 -37.22
C SER A 888 -7.02 -24.62 -36.25
N MET A 889 -7.11 -23.34 -35.89
CA MET A 889 -6.12 -22.68 -35.02
C MET A 889 -5.94 -23.41 -33.67
N PRO A 890 -4.70 -23.70 -33.25
CA PRO A 890 -4.42 -24.35 -31.97
C PRO A 890 -4.32 -23.38 -30.80
N THR A 891 -4.39 -22.06 -31.03
CA THR A 891 -4.15 -21.02 -30.01
C THR A 891 -5.42 -20.46 -29.36
N ILE A 892 -6.59 -20.92 -29.81
CA ILE A 892 -7.90 -20.56 -29.25
C ILE A 892 -8.62 -21.81 -28.71
N PRO A 893 -9.39 -21.69 -27.60
CA PRO A 893 -10.06 -22.83 -26.97
C PRO A 893 -10.98 -23.59 -27.93
N ILE A 894 -11.74 -22.86 -28.76
CA ILE A 894 -12.67 -23.38 -29.75
C ILE A 894 -12.34 -22.70 -31.08
N ASN A 895 -11.91 -23.47 -32.09
CA ASN A 895 -11.75 -22.97 -33.46
C ASN A 895 -12.95 -23.38 -34.33
N ALA A 896 -12.99 -22.92 -35.59
CA ALA A 896 -14.13 -23.18 -36.47
C ALA A 896 -14.32 -24.69 -36.74
N ILE A 897 -13.24 -25.45 -36.88
CA ILE A 897 -13.32 -26.92 -37.03
C ILE A 897 -13.94 -27.55 -35.79
N ASP A 898 -13.48 -27.20 -34.58
CA ASP A 898 -14.03 -27.71 -33.32
C ASP A 898 -15.53 -27.39 -33.20
N TYR A 899 -15.92 -26.16 -33.52
CA TYR A 899 -17.30 -25.70 -33.46
C TYR A 899 -18.21 -26.50 -34.41
N PHE A 900 -17.89 -26.57 -35.70
CA PHE A 900 -18.76 -27.24 -36.67
C PHE A 900 -18.74 -28.77 -36.53
N THR A 901 -17.60 -29.39 -36.18
CA THR A 901 -17.57 -30.83 -35.91
C THR A 901 -18.35 -31.20 -34.65
N SER A 902 -18.40 -30.34 -33.63
CA SER A 902 -19.25 -30.53 -32.44
C SER A 902 -20.75 -30.46 -32.75
N LEU A 903 -21.14 -29.81 -33.85
CA LEU A 903 -22.50 -29.78 -34.38
C LEU A 903 -22.82 -30.96 -35.31
N GLY A 904 -21.85 -31.86 -35.53
CA GLY A 904 -22.03 -33.06 -36.35
C GLY A 904 -21.59 -32.92 -37.81
N TYR A 905 -21.02 -31.79 -38.23
CA TYR A 905 -20.54 -31.61 -39.60
C TYR A 905 -19.24 -32.36 -39.87
N ARG A 906 -19.12 -32.90 -41.09
CA ARG A 906 -17.85 -33.34 -41.65
C ARG A 906 -17.22 -32.15 -42.39
N CYS A 907 -16.02 -31.75 -41.96
CA CYS A 907 -15.38 -30.52 -42.43
C CYS A 907 -14.24 -30.83 -43.39
N TYR A 908 -14.36 -30.36 -44.63
CA TYR A 908 -13.37 -30.47 -45.69
C TYR A 908 -12.68 -29.12 -45.92
N VAL A 909 -11.34 -29.10 -46.05
CA VAL A 909 -10.55 -27.88 -46.23
C VAL A 909 -9.50 -28.06 -47.32
N PRO A 910 -9.69 -27.52 -48.55
CA PRO A 910 -8.70 -27.58 -49.60
C PRO A 910 -7.62 -26.52 -49.40
N ILE A 911 -6.36 -26.84 -49.73
CA ILE A 911 -5.29 -25.85 -49.80
C ILE A 911 -5.10 -25.44 -51.26
N LEU A 912 -5.67 -24.29 -51.64
CA LEU A 912 -5.61 -23.80 -53.01
C LEU A 912 -4.17 -23.52 -53.47
N ARG A 913 -3.92 -23.57 -54.78
CA ARG A 913 -2.57 -23.39 -55.37
C ARG A 913 -1.92 -22.02 -55.09
N PHE A 914 -2.66 -21.01 -54.66
CA PHE A 914 -2.13 -19.71 -54.22
C PHE A 914 -2.07 -19.53 -52.69
N GLY A 915 -2.46 -20.56 -51.93
CA GLY A 915 -2.52 -20.57 -50.47
C GLY A 915 -1.12 -20.61 -49.84
N ALA A 916 -0.88 -21.53 -48.91
CA ALA A 916 0.45 -21.79 -48.36
C ALA A 916 1.01 -23.14 -48.87
N GLY A 917 2.29 -23.19 -49.24
CA GLY A 917 2.95 -24.40 -49.73
C GLY A 917 3.71 -24.19 -51.05
N GLU A 918 4.25 -25.29 -51.60
CA GLU A 918 5.12 -25.26 -52.79
C GLU A 918 4.40 -24.70 -54.03
N ASN A 919 3.13 -25.08 -54.25
CA ASN A 919 2.33 -24.61 -55.39
C ASN A 919 2.21 -23.08 -55.46
N ALA A 920 2.19 -22.40 -54.31
CA ALA A 920 2.07 -20.94 -54.24
C ALA A 920 3.26 -20.22 -54.90
N ARG A 921 4.42 -20.88 -54.99
CA ARG A 921 5.65 -20.31 -55.54
C ARG A 921 5.68 -20.25 -57.07
N TYR A 922 4.80 -20.96 -57.76
CA TYR A 922 4.74 -20.95 -59.23
C TYR A 922 3.98 -19.77 -59.82
N GLY A 923 3.39 -18.90 -58.98
CA GLY A 923 2.77 -17.66 -59.43
C GLY A 923 1.40 -17.80 -60.07
N TYR A 924 0.67 -18.88 -59.80
CA TYR A 924 -0.72 -19.04 -60.21
C TYR A 924 -1.62 -17.89 -59.71
N THR A 925 -2.63 -17.55 -60.50
CA THR A 925 -3.61 -16.49 -60.22
C THR A 925 -4.83 -17.01 -59.45
N ALA A 926 -5.70 -16.10 -59.01
CA ALA A 926 -7.01 -16.46 -58.48
C ALA A 926 -7.89 -17.18 -59.52
N TYR A 927 -7.72 -16.86 -60.81
CA TYR A 927 -8.45 -17.50 -61.89
C TYR A 927 -8.00 -18.95 -62.10
N ASP A 928 -6.72 -19.26 -61.94
CA ASP A 928 -6.21 -20.63 -62.05
C ASP A 928 -6.75 -21.53 -60.92
N ALA A 929 -6.79 -21.00 -59.70
CA ALA A 929 -7.29 -21.71 -58.52
C ALA A 929 -8.79 -22.05 -58.57
N ARG A 930 -9.57 -21.49 -59.51
CA ARG A 930 -10.96 -21.91 -59.74
C ARG A 930 -11.04 -23.41 -60.04
N LEU A 931 -9.99 -23.97 -60.64
CA LEU A 931 -9.88 -25.40 -60.95
C LEU A 931 -9.64 -26.26 -59.70
N ASP A 932 -8.99 -25.71 -58.67
CA ASP A 932 -8.83 -26.38 -57.37
C ASP A 932 -10.15 -26.40 -56.61
N VAL A 933 -10.90 -25.29 -56.64
CA VAL A 933 -12.25 -25.21 -56.04
C VAL A 933 -13.16 -26.25 -56.69
N ARG A 934 -13.13 -26.36 -58.02
CA ARG A 934 -13.79 -27.42 -58.77
C ARG A 934 -13.40 -28.80 -58.27
N ALA A 935 -12.10 -29.11 -58.24
CA ALA A 935 -11.62 -30.44 -57.87
C ALA A 935 -12.09 -30.81 -56.45
N ALA A 936 -12.04 -29.86 -55.50
CA ALA A 936 -12.53 -30.07 -54.14
C ALA A 936 -14.05 -30.32 -54.07
N VAL A 937 -14.85 -29.53 -54.80
CA VAL A 937 -16.32 -29.71 -54.84
C VAL A 937 -16.70 -31.05 -55.49
N GLU A 938 -16.07 -31.40 -56.61
CA GLU A 938 -16.30 -32.69 -57.29
C GLU A 938 -15.91 -33.86 -56.38
N TYR A 939 -14.77 -33.77 -55.69
CA TYR A 939 -14.32 -34.79 -54.75
C TYR A 939 -15.30 -34.97 -53.59
N VAL A 940 -15.69 -33.89 -52.91
CA VAL A 940 -16.62 -33.97 -51.77
C VAL A 940 -17.97 -34.54 -52.21
N TYR A 941 -18.48 -34.13 -53.38
CA TYR A 941 -19.74 -34.68 -53.90
C TYR A 941 -19.62 -36.17 -54.22
N GLN A 942 -18.50 -36.62 -54.80
CA GLN A 942 -18.27 -38.04 -55.09
C GLN A 942 -18.19 -38.90 -53.82
N GLN A 943 -17.64 -38.37 -52.72
CA GLN A 943 -17.54 -39.09 -51.46
C GLN A 943 -18.85 -39.09 -50.66
N GLU A 944 -19.59 -37.99 -50.67
CA GLU A 944 -20.75 -37.78 -49.78
C GLU A 944 -22.10 -38.04 -50.47
N GLY A 945 -22.18 -37.91 -51.80
CA GLY A 945 -23.39 -38.15 -52.59
C GLY A 945 -24.51 -37.11 -52.39
N VAL A 946 -24.27 -36.04 -51.63
CA VAL A 946 -25.25 -34.99 -51.30
C VAL A 946 -24.69 -33.59 -51.54
N LYS A 947 -25.56 -32.59 -51.67
CA LYS A 947 -25.16 -31.17 -51.78
C LYS A 947 -24.39 -30.74 -50.53
N MET A 948 -23.37 -29.92 -50.71
CA MET A 948 -22.52 -29.43 -49.61
C MET A 948 -22.80 -27.97 -49.28
N TYR A 949 -22.55 -27.58 -48.04
CA TYR A 949 -22.51 -26.17 -47.68
C TYR A 949 -21.08 -25.63 -47.85
N VAL A 950 -20.91 -24.48 -48.50
CA VAL A 950 -19.60 -23.90 -48.79
C VAL A 950 -19.38 -22.64 -47.96
N VAL A 951 -18.23 -22.53 -47.30
CA VAL A 951 -17.78 -21.32 -46.63
C VAL A 951 -16.47 -20.90 -47.27
N ALA A 952 -16.46 -19.80 -48.01
CA ALA A 952 -15.29 -19.33 -48.73
C ALA A 952 -14.79 -18.00 -48.15
N HIS A 953 -13.50 -17.92 -47.80
CA HIS A 953 -12.90 -16.73 -47.21
C HIS A 953 -11.99 -15.99 -48.18
N CYS A 954 -12.16 -14.67 -48.26
CA CYS A 954 -11.28 -13.74 -48.97
C CYS A 954 -10.97 -14.18 -50.41
N LEU A 955 -9.71 -14.47 -50.74
CA LEU A 955 -9.30 -14.91 -52.07
C LEU A 955 -9.88 -16.28 -52.46
N GLY A 956 -10.16 -17.15 -51.49
CA GLY A 956 -10.93 -18.38 -51.72
C GLY A 956 -12.37 -18.08 -52.15
N SER A 957 -12.96 -16.99 -51.64
CA SER A 957 -14.27 -16.49 -52.09
C SER A 957 -14.22 -15.95 -53.52
N ILE A 958 -13.16 -15.24 -53.90
CA ILE A 958 -12.94 -14.78 -55.28
C ILE A 958 -12.77 -15.97 -56.24
N ALA A 959 -11.95 -16.97 -55.88
CA ALA A 959 -11.78 -18.18 -56.69
C ALA A 959 -13.08 -18.97 -56.83
N THR A 960 -13.88 -19.04 -55.75
CA THR A 960 -15.21 -19.66 -55.76
C THR A 960 -16.18 -18.88 -56.65
N ALA A 961 -16.17 -17.54 -56.60
CA ALA A 961 -16.95 -16.69 -57.49
C ALA A 961 -16.60 -16.95 -58.96
N MET A 962 -15.30 -16.99 -59.28
CA MET A 962 -14.80 -17.29 -60.63
C MET A 962 -15.22 -18.69 -61.09
N ALA A 963 -15.15 -19.71 -60.23
CA ALA A 963 -15.56 -21.08 -60.54
C ALA A 963 -17.06 -21.18 -60.88
N LEU A 964 -17.90 -20.45 -60.15
CA LEU A 964 -19.35 -20.42 -60.38
C LEU A 964 -19.72 -19.58 -61.63
N LEU A 965 -19.14 -18.39 -61.79
CA LEU A 965 -19.40 -17.50 -62.93
C LEU A 965 -18.93 -18.10 -64.26
N THR A 966 -17.84 -18.87 -64.25
CA THR A 966 -17.39 -19.59 -65.45
C THR A 966 -18.22 -20.86 -65.71
N GLY A 967 -18.91 -21.39 -64.70
CA GLY A 967 -19.64 -22.65 -64.79
C GLY A 967 -18.77 -23.89 -64.60
N GLU A 968 -17.53 -23.72 -64.11
CA GLU A 968 -16.66 -24.83 -63.73
C GLU A 968 -17.28 -25.62 -62.58
N VAL A 969 -17.91 -24.92 -61.62
CA VAL A 969 -18.72 -25.50 -60.54
C VAL A 969 -20.19 -25.19 -60.80
N SER A 970 -21.04 -26.22 -60.75
CA SER A 970 -22.49 -26.06 -60.87
C SER A 970 -23.11 -25.63 -59.54
N ALA A 971 -24.00 -24.63 -59.58
CA ALA A 971 -24.83 -24.21 -58.46
C ALA A 971 -25.57 -25.37 -57.78
N ASN A 972 -25.96 -26.40 -58.55
CA ASN A 972 -26.74 -27.53 -58.06
C ASN A 972 -25.98 -28.42 -57.05
N LEU A 973 -24.65 -28.30 -56.97
CA LEU A 973 -23.83 -29.05 -56.01
C LEU A 973 -23.74 -28.33 -54.64
N ILE A 974 -24.19 -27.08 -54.55
CA ILE A 974 -24.07 -26.23 -53.37
C ILE A 974 -25.45 -26.06 -52.72
N ALA A 975 -25.55 -26.47 -51.46
CA ALA A 975 -26.73 -26.30 -50.62
C ALA A 975 -26.94 -24.82 -50.21
N GLY A 976 -25.83 -24.16 -49.90
CA GLY A 976 -25.76 -22.76 -49.48
C GLY A 976 -24.30 -22.31 -49.42
N LEU A 977 -24.08 -21.01 -49.50
CA LEU A 977 -22.75 -20.42 -49.61
C LEU A 977 -22.58 -19.24 -48.64
N THR A 978 -21.58 -19.29 -47.77
CA THR A 978 -21.10 -18.10 -47.05
C THR A 978 -19.85 -17.56 -47.71
N VAL A 979 -19.86 -16.28 -48.06
CA VAL A 979 -18.70 -15.57 -48.62
C VAL A 979 -18.21 -14.54 -47.61
N SER A 980 -16.94 -14.65 -47.22
CA SER A 980 -16.35 -13.81 -46.18
C SER A 980 -15.45 -12.74 -46.80
N GLN A 981 -15.76 -11.47 -46.49
CA GLN A 981 -15.06 -10.22 -46.80
C GLN A 981 -15.13 -9.71 -48.25
N VAL A 982 -15.19 -10.58 -49.25
CA VAL A 982 -15.27 -10.22 -50.69
C VAL A 982 -15.91 -11.35 -51.49
N PHE A 983 -16.41 -11.08 -52.70
CA PHE A 983 -16.96 -12.09 -53.63
C PHE A 983 -16.63 -11.73 -55.09
N ALA A 984 -17.62 -11.31 -55.90
CA ALA A 984 -17.45 -11.03 -57.33
C ALA A 984 -16.97 -9.59 -57.64
N HIS A 985 -17.16 -8.65 -56.71
CA HIS A 985 -16.70 -7.26 -56.84
C HIS A 985 -15.53 -6.99 -55.90
N ILE A 986 -14.37 -6.64 -56.46
CA ILE A 986 -13.06 -6.49 -55.80
C ILE A 986 -12.80 -5.01 -55.50
N MET A 987 -13.38 -4.49 -54.41
CA MET A 987 -13.19 -3.09 -54.02
C MET A 987 -12.30 -2.99 -52.78
N TYR A 988 -11.12 -2.41 -52.93
CA TYR A 988 -10.14 -2.25 -51.84
C TYR A 988 -10.50 -1.16 -50.85
N SER A 989 -9.98 -1.27 -49.63
CA SER A 989 -9.90 -0.14 -48.69
C SER A 989 -9.07 1.01 -49.29
N PRO A 990 -9.17 2.26 -48.80
CA PRO A 990 -8.46 3.40 -49.38
C PRO A 990 -6.95 3.19 -49.55
N ASP A 991 -6.28 2.63 -48.54
CA ASP A 991 -4.83 2.39 -48.57
C ASP A 991 -4.45 1.29 -49.56
N ASN A 992 -5.24 0.23 -49.64
CA ASN A 992 -5.02 -0.84 -50.61
C ASN A 992 -5.37 -0.40 -52.04
N ALA A 993 -6.38 0.46 -52.22
CA ALA A 993 -6.72 1.03 -53.51
C ALA A 993 -5.58 1.92 -54.04
N PHE A 994 -4.94 2.69 -53.15
CA PHE A 994 -3.73 3.44 -53.48
C PHE A 994 -2.58 2.53 -53.89
N LYS A 995 -2.40 1.39 -53.20
CA LYS A 995 -1.38 0.40 -53.55
C LYS A 995 -1.63 -0.26 -54.89
N ALA A 996 -2.86 -0.73 -55.12
CA ALA A 996 -3.26 -1.45 -56.33
C ALA A 996 -3.12 -0.60 -57.61
N ARG A 997 -3.34 0.72 -57.53
CA ARG A 997 -3.21 1.65 -58.67
C ARG A 997 -1.76 1.97 -59.07
N ARG A 998 -0.76 1.44 -58.34
CA ARG A 998 0.66 1.77 -58.51
C ARG A 998 1.50 0.50 -58.74
N PRO A 999 1.38 -0.15 -59.91
CA PRO A 999 2.07 -1.42 -60.21
C PRO A 999 3.61 -1.30 -60.11
N TRP A 1000 4.17 -0.09 -60.24
CA TRP A 1000 5.60 0.15 -60.06
C TRP A 1000 6.13 -0.26 -58.68
N MET A 1001 5.29 -0.31 -57.63
CA MET A 1001 5.73 -0.76 -56.29
C MET A 1001 6.04 -2.26 -56.26
N ILE A 1002 5.28 -3.07 -57.00
CA ILE A 1002 5.53 -4.50 -57.14
C ILE A 1002 6.85 -4.71 -57.91
N SER A 1003 7.03 -3.98 -59.02
CA SER A 1003 8.27 -4.02 -59.80
C SER A 1003 9.50 -3.55 -59.00
N LEU A 1004 9.34 -2.53 -58.15
CA LEU A 1004 10.39 -2.03 -57.27
C LEU A 1004 10.80 -3.09 -56.24
N TYR A 1005 9.83 -3.79 -55.62
CA TYR A 1005 10.13 -4.88 -54.70
C TYR A 1005 10.92 -6.01 -55.38
N GLU A 1006 10.51 -6.46 -56.56
CA GLU A 1006 11.23 -7.51 -57.29
C GLU A 1006 12.65 -7.09 -57.64
N THR A 1007 12.84 -5.83 -58.05
CA THR A 1007 14.16 -5.28 -58.37
C THR A 1007 15.06 -5.26 -57.13
N LEU A 1008 14.52 -4.88 -55.97
CA LEU A 1008 15.28 -4.79 -54.72
C LEU A 1008 15.53 -6.15 -54.06
N SER A 1009 14.58 -7.09 -54.15
CA SER A 1009 14.65 -8.40 -53.50
C SER A 1009 15.27 -9.49 -54.38
N SER A 1010 15.42 -9.24 -55.69
CA SER A 1010 15.88 -10.22 -56.69
C SER A 1010 15.06 -11.51 -56.73
N THR A 1011 13.79 -11.48 -56.29
CA THR A 1011 12.87 -12.63 -56.30
C THR A 1011 11.43 -12.18 -56.52
N PRO A 1012 10.61 -12.97 -57.26
CA PRO A 1012 9.17 -12.71 -57.39
C PRO A 1012 8.37 -13.21 -56.17
N TRP A 1013 9.02 -13.74 -55.14
CA TRP A 1013 8.37 -14.21 -53.91
C TRP A 1013 8.44 -13.17 -52.80
N TYR A 1014 7.29 -12.69 -52.33
CA TYR A 1014 7.19 -11.85 -51.15
C TYR A 1014 7.04 -12.72 -49.90
N ASN A 1015 8.10 -12.81 -49.10
CA ASN A 1015 8.11 -13.65 -47.89
C ASN A 1015 7.59 -12.87 -46.67
N ILE A 1016 6.51 -13.37 -46.08
CA ILE A 1016 5.88 -12.77 -44.90
C ILE A 1016 6.49 -13.35 -43.61
N SER A 1017 6.86 -14.64 -43.61
CA SER A 1017 7.52 -15.30 -42.48
C SER A 1017 8.89 -14.69 -42.14
N THR A 1018 9.17 -14.60 -40.83
CA THR A 1018 10.41 -14.11 -40.22
C THR A 1018 11.67 -14.88 -40.62
N ARG A 1019 11.55 -16.00 -41.35
CA ARG A 1019 12.67 -16.77 -41.92
C ARG A 1019 13.39 -16.07 -43.09
N SER A 1020 12.94 -14.87 -43.50
CA SER A 1020 13.50 -14.07 -44.60
C SER A 1020 14.68 -13.14 -44.19
N PRO A 1021 15.70 -12.92 -45.05
CA PRO A 1021 16.93 -12.18 -44.70
C PRO A 1021 16.85 -10.64 -44.74
N ILE A 1022 15.74 -10.00 -45.13
CA ILE A 1022 15.71 -8.54 -45.40
C ILE A 1022 15.45 -7.70 -44.13
N ARG A 1023 16.48 -7.55 -43.28
CA ARG A 1023 16.40 -6.77 -42.00
C ARG A 1023 16.10 -5.27 -42.17
N ILE A 1024 16.45 -4.69 -43.33
CA ILE A 1024 16.24 -3.25 -43.61
C ILE A 1024 14.75 -2.96 -43.82
N LEU A 1025 14.04 -3.83 -44.55
CA LEU A 1025 12.61 -3.70 -44.78
C LEU A 1025 11.84 -3.74 -43.45
N ASP A 1026 12.18 -4.68 -42.59
CA ASP A 1026 11.58 -4.80 -41.25
C ASP A 1026 11.77 -3.55 -40.40
N THR A 1027 12.89 -2.84 -40.58
CA THR A 1027 13.17 -1.60 -39.84
C THR A 1027 12.33 -0.43 -40.36
N LEU A 1028 12.11 -0.34 -41.68
CA LEU A 1028 11.26 0.68 -42.28
C LEU A 1028 9.77 0.48 -41.95
N LEU A 1029 9.30 -0.77 -41.95
CA LEU A 1029 7.88 -1.06 -41.76
C LEU A 1029 7.36 -0.81 -40.34
N ARG A 1030 8.24 -0.62 -39.35
CA ARG A 1030 7.88 -0.16 -38.00
C ARG A 1030 7.12 1.16 -37.98
N PHE A 1031 7.28 1.96 -39.03
CA PHE A 1031 6.64 3.27 -39.18
C PHE A 1031 5.53 3.26 -40.24
N TYR A 1032 5.15 2.08 -40.75
CA TYR A 1032 4.02 1.97 -41.66
C TYR A 1032 2.73 2.37 -40.93
N PRO A 1033 1.89 3.24 -41.52
CA PRO A 1033 0.65 3.66 -40.88
C PRO A 1033 -0.36 2.50 -40.86
N VAL A 1034 -0.63 1.96 -39.66
CA VAL A 1034 -1.58 0.86 -39.43
C VAL A 1034 -2.93 1.33 -38.89
N GLY A 1035 -3.21 2.64 -38.95
CA GLY A 1035 -4.44 3.25 -38.45
C GLY A 1035 -4.33 3.68 -36.99
N ALA A 1036 -5.10 3.04 -36.10
CA ALA A 1036 -5.16 3.40 -34.69
C ALA A 1036 -3.88 3.00 -33.92
N ARG A 1037 -3.53 3.73 -32.86
CA ARG A 1037 -2.31 3.45 -32.05
C ARG A 1037 -2.29 2.05 -31.44
N GLN A 1038 -3.48 1.53 -31.10
CA GLN A 1038 -3.65 0.19 -30.54
C GLN A 1038 -3.22 -0.92 -31.50
N GLU A 1039 -3.17 -0.63 -32.80
CA GLU A 1039 -2.76 -1.59 -33.84
C GLU A 1039 -1.23 -1.65 -34.02
N ILE A 1040 -0.48 -0.76 -33.36
CA ILE A 1040 0.97 -0.78 -33.39
C ILE A 1040 1.46 -1.98 -32.57
N CYS A 1041 2.20 -2.88 -33.21
CA CYS A 1041 2.81 -4.01 -32.54
C CYS A 1041 4.30 -4.11 -32.89
N ARG A 1042 4.99 -5.07 -32.27
CA ARG A 1042 6.40 -5.36 -32.58
C ARG A 1042 6.57 -6.56 -33.51
N SER A 1043 5.50 -7.17 -33.99
CA SER A 1043 5.57 -8.38 -34.82
C SER A 1043 6.03 -8.03 -36.24
N ALA A 1044 7.16 -8.61 -36.66
CA ALA A 1044 7.64 -8.44 -38.03
C ALA A 1044 6.67 -9.04 -39.06
N VAL A 1045 5.95 -10.11 -38.71
CA VAL A 1045 4.94 -10.75 -39.57
C VAL A 1045 3.77 -9.81 -39.82
N CYS A 1046 3.24 -9.15 -38.77
CA CYS A 1046 2.16 -8.17 -38.92
C CYS A 1046 2.54 -7.08 -39.91
N HIS A 1047 3.70 -6.45 -39.71
CA HIS A 1047 4.20 -5.39 -40.58
C HIS A 1047 4.41 -5.84 -42.03
N ARG A 1048 4.86 -7.09 -42.24
CA ARG A 1048 5.04 -7.65 -43.59
C ARG A 1048 3.71 -8.00 -44.25
N CYS A 1049 2.67 -8.39 -43.52
CA CYS A 1049 1.33 -8.58 -44.05
C CYS A 1049 0.72 -7.26 -44.56
N ASP A 1050 1.02 -6.14 -43.90
CA ASP A 1050 0.44 -4.83 -44.22
C ASP A 1050 0.77 -4.32 -45.63
N ILE A 1051 1.90 -4.74 -46.23
CA ILE A 1051 2.24 -4.34 -47.60
C ILE A 1051 1.34 -5.03 -48.65
N PRO A 1052 1.37 -6.37 -48.82
CA PRO A 1052 0.61 -7.04 -49.87
C PRO A 1052 -0.90 -7.05 -49.60
N PHE A 1053 -1.32 -7.09 -48.33
CA PHE A 1053 -2.74 -7.29 -47.98
C PHE A 1053 -3.36 -6.12 -47.24
N GLY A 1054 -2.58 -5.30 -46.53
CA GLY A 1054 -3.11 -4.36 -45.55
C GLY A 1054 -3.41 -5.04 -44.21
N ARG A 1055 -3.97 -4.28 -43.24
CA ARG A 1055 -4.20 -4.78 -41.89
C ARG A 1055 -5.27 -5.88 -41.87
N CYS A 1056 -4.85 -7.10 -41.57
CA CYS A 1056 -5.66 -8.31 -41.69
C CYS A 1056 -6.51 -8.63 -40.44
N TRP A 1057 -6.27 -7.97 -39.30
CA TRP A 1057 -6.98 -8.20 -38.03
C TRP A 1057 -6.98 -6.95 -37.16
N SER A 1058 -7.86 -6.93 -36.17
CA SER A 1058 -7.77 -6.00 -35.05
C SER A 1058 -7.08 -6.67 -33.86
N HIS A 1059 -6.04 -6.02 -33.32
CA HIS A 1059 -5.19 -6.61 -32.28
C HIS A 1059 -5.92 -6.91 -30.97
N SER A 1060 -7.06 -6.28 -30.72
CA SER A 1060 -7.98 -6.54 -29.60
C SER A 1060 -8.63 -7.94 -29.67
N ASN A 1061 -8.82 -8.47 -30.88
CA ASN A 1061 -9.45 -9.77 -31.13
C ASN A 1061 -8.47 -10.93 -31.06
N LEU A 1062 -7.16 -10.64 -31.02
CA LEU A 1062 -6.12 -11.66 -30.90
C LEU A 1062 -5.66 -11.80 -29.44
N ASN A 1063 -5.53 -13.04 -28.98
CA ASN A 1063 -4.80 -13.35 -27.75
C ASN A 1063 -3.27 -13.41 -28.04
N HIS A 1064 -2.45 -13.42 -26.98
CA HIS A 1064 -1.00 -13.39 -27.12
C HIS A 1064 -0.45 -14.57 -27.94
N ALA A 1065 -0.96 -15.78 -27.67
CA ALA A 1065 -0.55 -17.00 -28.37
C ALA A 1065 -0.86 -16.92 -29.87
N THR A 1066 -2.06 -16.46 -30.24
CA THR A 1066 -2.49 -16.30 -31.64
C THR A 1066 -1.62 -15.28 -32.37
N HIS A 1067 -1.33 -14.14 -31.74
CA HIS A 1067 -0.46 -13.11 -32.32
C HIS A 1067 0.99 -13.63 -32.52
N SER A 1068 1.52 -14.42 -31.59
CA SER A 1068 2.82 -15.08 -31.75
C SER A 1068 2.84 -16.19 -32.81
N TYR A 1069 1.68 -16.79 -33.10
CA TYR A 1069 1.52 -17.89 -34.05
C TYR A 1069 1.43 -17.44 -35.51
N LEU A 1070 1.30 -16.14 -35.78
CA LEU A 1070 1.11 -15.61 -37.13
C LEU A 1070 2.19 -16.05 -38.13
N ASP A 1071 3.44 -16.25 -37.66
CA ASP A 1071 4.55 -16.75 -38.48
C ASP A 1071 4.33 -18.18 -39.02
N ARG A 1072 3.52 -19.00 -38.32
CA ARG A 1072 3.12 -20.34 -38.77
C ARG A 1072 1.82 -20.34 -39.57
N LEU A 1073 1.04 -19.25 -39.51
CA LEU A 1073 -0.22 -19.11 -40.25
C LEU A 1073 0.02 -18.60 -41.67
N PHE A 1074 0.96 -17.67 -41.84
CA PHE A 1074 1.29 -17.05 -43.13
C PHE A 1074 2.61 -17.55 -43.72
N ASP A 1075 2.62 -17.80 -45.03
CA ASP A 1075 3.83 -18.13 -45.78
C ASP A 1075 4.34 -16.91 -46.56
N GLY A 1076 4.01 -16.81 -47.84
CA GLY A 1076 4.34 -15.68 -48.69
C GLY A 1076 3.38 -15.59 -49.86
N VAL A 1077 3.62 -14.64 -50.75
CA VAL A 1077 2.79 -14.43 -51.93
C VAL A 1077 3.65 -14.12 -53.15
N HIS A 1078 3.28 -14.71 -54.29
CA HIS A 1078 3.97 -14.45 -55.54
C HIS A 1078 3.52 -13.13 -56.16
N THR A 1079 4.44 -12.33 -56.68
CA THR A 1079 4.17 -11.00 -57.24
C THR A 1079 3.29 -11.04 -58.48
N HIS A 1080 3.39 -12.10 -59.31
CA HIS A 1080 2.48 -12.30 -60.45
C HIS A 1080 1.00 -12.38 -60.01
N PHE A 1081 0.71 -13.15 -58.96
CA PHE A 1081 -0.61 -13.23 -58.35
C PHE A 1081 -1.08 -11.85 -57.84
N LEU A 1082 -0.20 -11.12 -57.13
CA LEU A 1082 -0.51 -9.77 -56.65
C LEU A 1082 -0.79 -8.78 -57.78
N ARG A 1083 -0.08 -8.87 -58.91
CA ARG A 1083 -0.34 -8.01 -60.08
C ARG A 1083 -1.73 -8.28 -60.65
N HIS A 1084 -2.10 -9.55 -60.86
CA HIS A 1084 -3.43 -9.90 -61.37
C HIS A 1084 -4.55 -9.38 -60.46
N LEU A 1085 -4.40 -9.59 -59.15
CA LEU A 1085 -5.33 -9.11 -58.13
C LEU A 1085 -5.42 -7.57 -58.11
N SER A 1086 -4.27 -6.88 -58.11
CA SER A 1086 -4.19 -5.42 -58.13
C SER A 1086 -4.85 -4.84 -59.38
N SER A 1087 -4.61 -5.44 -60.55
CA SER A 1087 -5.23 -5.03 -61.80
C SER A 1087 -6.76 -5.14 -61.74
N MET A 1088 -7.31 -6.26 -61.23
CA MET A 1088 -8.77 -6.44 -61.16
C MET A 1088 -9.44 -5.36 -60.30
N GLY A 1089 -8.88 -5.06 -59.13
CA GLY A 1089 -9.45 -4.02 -58.26
C GLY A 1089 -9.08 -2.59 -58.65
N ALA A 1090 -8.08 -2.37 -59.51
CA ALA A 1090 -7.76 -1.04 -60.05
C ALA A 1090 -8.62 -0.69 -61.28
N SER A 1091 -9.03 -1.67 -62.08
CA SER A 1091 -9.87 -1.50 -63.26
C SER A 1091 -11.35 -1.37 -62.91
N THR A 1092 -11.98 -0.25 -63.23
CA THR A 1092 -13.45 -0.13 -63.17
C THR A 1092 -14.08 -1.09 -64.19
N PRO A 1093 -15.19 -1.79 -63.87
CA PRO A 1093 -16.07 -1.65 -62.70
C PRO A 1093 -15.69 -2.48 -61.45
N HIS A 1094 -14.42 -2.90 -61.29
CA HIS A 1094 -13.89 -3.69 -60.16
C HIS A 1094 -14.39 -5.14 -60.11
N HIS A 1095 -14.56 -5.76 -61.27
CA HIS A 1095 -15.02 -7.14 -61.39
C HIS A 1095 -13.88 -8.16 -61.36
N VAL A 1096 -14.20 -9.40 -60.95
CA VAL A 1096 -13.34 -10.57 -61.17
C VAL A 1096 -13.14 -10.82 -62.67
N ARG A 1097 -11.92 -11.16 -63.08
CA ARG A 1097 -11.50 -11.30 -64.49
C ARG A 1097 -10.65 -12.53 -64.75
N THR A 1098 -10.56 -12.95 -66.02
CA THR A 1098 -9.66 -14.01 -66.49
C THR A 1098 -8.18 -13.58 -66.43
N ASN A 1099 -7.26 -14.49 -66.78
CA ASN A 1099 -5.84 -14.19 -66.90
C ASN A 1099 -5.52 -13.27 -68.10
N TYR A 1100 -4.37 -12.60 -68.05
CA TYR A 1100 -3.80 -11.94 -69.23
C TYR A 1100 -3.40 -12.99 -70.30
N PRO A 1101 -3.45 -12.64 -71.61
CA PRO A 1101 -3.75 -11.31 -72.15
C PRO A 1101 -5.25 -10.96 -72.22
N ASP A 1102 -6.16 -11.94 -72.16
CA ASP A 1102 -7.59 -11.72 -72.38
C ASP A 1102 -8.22 -10.79 -71.34
N PHE A 1103 -7.88 -10.98 -70.05
CA PHE A 1103 -8.33 -10.18 -68.90
C PHE A 1103 -9.84 -9.84 -68.94
N ALA A 1104 -10.64 -10.81 -69.40
CA ALA A 1104 -12.04 -10.67 -69.70
C ALA A 1104 -12.90 -10.58 -68.44
N ASP A 1105 -13.95 -9.77 -68.48
CA ASP A 1105 -14.89 -9.59 -67.38
C ASP A 1105 -15.74 -10.85 -67.18
N LEU A 1106 -15.81 -11.34 -65.95
CA LEU A 1106 -16.60 -12.52 -65.60
C LEU A 1106 -17.97 -12.18 -65.00
N VAL A 1107 -18.20 -10.94 -64.57
CA VAL A 1107 -19.48 -10.49 -63.99
C VAL A 1107 -20.37 -9.95 -65.10
N THR A 1108 -20.75 -10.82 -66.03
CA THR A 1108 -21.71 -10.51 -67.10
C THR A 1108 -23.10 -11.00 -66.74
N PRO A 1109 -24.18 -10.45 -67.34
CA PRO A 1109 -25.54 -10.94 -67.13
C PRO A 1109 -25.67 -12.46 -67.35
N GLU A 1110 -25.03 -13.00 -68.39
CA GLU A 1110 -25.07 -14.44 -68.71
C GLU A 1110 -24.38 -15.30 -67.64
N ASN A 1111 -23.24 -14.84 -67.12
CA ASN A 1111 -22.53 -15.56 -66.07
C ASN A 1111 -23.24 -15.46 -64.72
N LEU A 1112 -23.87 -14.31 -64.41
CA LEU A 1112 -24.67 -14.15 -63.20
C LEU A 1112 -25.86 -15.12 -63.16
N MET A 1113 -26.45 -15.45 -64.31
CA MET A 1113 -27.52 -16.47 -64.40
C MET A 1113 -27.10 -17.85 -63.88
N LYS A 1114 -25.81 -18.17 -63.86
CA LYS A 1114 -25.29 -19.43 -63.30
C LYS A 1114 -25.34 -19.49 -61.78
N LEU A 1115 -25.58 -18.35 -61.12
CA LEU A 1115 -25.74 -18.23 -59.66
C LEU A 1115 -27.20 -18.33 -59.22
N LYS A 1116 -28.12 -18.58 -60.15
CA LYS A 1116 -29.55 -18.73 -59.86
C LYS A 1116 -29.75 -19.85 -58.82
N ASP A 1117 -30.67 -19.61 -57.88
CA ASP A 1117 -31.08 -20.53 -56.82
C ASP A 1117 -30.02 -20.84 -55.73
N ILE A 1118 -28.80 -20.28 -55.82
CA ILE A 1118 -27.82 -20.36 -54.72
C ILE A 1118 -28.23 -19.38 -53.60
N LYS A 1119 -28.33 -19.90 -52.37
CA LYS A 1119 -28.52 -19.10 -51.15
C LYS A 1119 -27.18 -18.57 -50.65
N ILE A 1120 -27.01 -17.25 -50.51
CA ILE A 1120 -25.71 -16.64 -50.18
C ILE A 1120 -25.76 -15.71 -48.96
N ALA A 1121 -24.89 -15.98 -47.99
CA ALA A 1121 -24.61 -15.10 -46.85
C ALA A 1121 -23.29 -14.34 -47.04
N PHE A 1122 -23.36 -13.00 -47.08
CA PHE A 1122 -22.21 -12.11 -47.18
C PHE A 1122 -21.73 -11.68 -45.80
N LEU A 1123 -20.63 -12.24 -45.30
CA LEU A 1123 -20.03 -11.90 -44.02
C LEU A 1123 -18.97 -10.80 -44.20
N TYR A 1124 -19.04 -9.72 -43.42
CA TYR A 1124 -18.08 -8.61 -43.46
C TYR A 1124 -17.76 -8.09 -42.06
N GLY A 1125 -16.49 -7.85 -41.76
CA GLY A 1125 -16.05 -7.19 -40.52
C GLY A 1125 -15.95 -5.67 -40.72
N ASP A 1126 -16.55 -4.87 -39.85
CA ASP A 1126 -16.63 -3.41 -40.03
C ASP A 1126 -15.27 -2.68 -39.95
N GLU A 1127 -14.30 -3.22 -39.20
CA GLU A 1127 -12.93 -2.72 -39.11
C GLU A 1127 -11.98 -3.31 -40.17
N ASN A 1128 -12.51 -4.04 -41.16
CA ASN A 1128 -11.72 -4.60 -42.25
C ASN A 1128 -11.01 -3.49 -43.04
N ALA A 1129 -9.68 -3.55 -43.03
CA ALA A 1129 -8.79 -2.61 -43.70
C ALA A 1129 -8.18 -3.19 -45.00
N VAL A 1130 -8.61 -4.38 -45.41
CA VAL A 1130 -8.19 -5.05 -46.66
C VAL A 1130 -9.14 -4.69 -47.80
N TRP A 1131 -10.43 -4.96 -47.58
CA TRP A 1131 -11.51 -4.72 -48.51
C TRP A 1131 -12.39 -3.58 -48.03
N SER A 1132 -13.03 -2.85 -48.94
CA SER A 1132 -14.07 -1.90 -48.58
C SER A 1132 -15.38 -2.64 -48.30
N SER A 1133 -16.20 -2.11 -47.39
CA SER A 1133 -17.54 -2.64 -47.11
C SER A 1133 -18.44 -2.64 -48.34
N GLN A 1134 -18.09 -1.82 -49.33
CA GLN A 1134 -18.76 -1.75 -50.62
C GLN A 1134 -18.54 -3.02 -51.46
N ALA A 1135 -17.46 -3.79 -51.27
CA ALA A 1135 -17.18 -5.00 -52.06
C ALA A 1135 -18.30 -6.06 -51.92
N THR A 1136 -18.67 -6.39 -50.68
CA THR A 1136 -19.77 -7.32 -50.39
C THR A 1136 -21.12 -6.71 -50.69
N LYS A 1137 -21.29 -5.40 -50.41
CA LYS A 1137 -22.55 -4.70 -50.70
C LYS A 1137 -22.88 -4.69 -52.19
N THR A 1138 -21.93 -4.33 -53.06
CA THR A 1138 -22.16 -4.30 -54.51
C THR A 1138 -22.46 -5.69 -55.05
N SER A 1139 -21.77 -6.72 -54.57
CA SER A 1139 -22.06 -8.11 -54.97
C SER A 1139 -23.46 -8.56 -54.55
N TYR A 1140 -23.87 -8.21 -53.33
CA TYR A 1140 -25.21 -8.46 -52.80
C TYR A 1140 -26.30 -7.72 -53.59
N ASP A 1141 -26.10 -6.42 -53.85
CA ASP A 1141 -27.03 -5.58 -54.61
C ASP A 1141 -27.14 -6.07 -56.07
N ALA A 1142 -26.04 -6.48 -56.69
CA ALA A 1142 -26.02 -7.02 -58.05
C ALA A 1142 -26.83 -8.33 -58.16
N LEU A 1143 -26.70 -9.24 -57.19
CA LEU A 1143 -27.50 -10.47 -57.17
C LEU A 1143 -28.98 -10.20 -56.95
N ARG A 1144 -29.34 -9.27 -56.06
CA ARG A 1144 -30.74 -8.88 -55.83
C ARG A 1144 -31.37 -8.16 -57.02
N ALA A 1145 -30.56 -7.44 -57.81
CA ALA A 1145 -31.03 -6.82 -59.03
C ALA A 1145 -31.39 -7.86 -60.11
N VAL A 1146 -30.63 -8.96 -60.20
CA VAL A 1146 -30.87 -10.04 -61.17
C VAL A 1146 -31.91 -11.04 -60.66
N PHE A 1147 -31.92 -11.33 -59.35
CA PHE A 1147 -32.80 -12.28 -58.68
C PHE A 1147 -33.51 -11.62 -57.48
N PRO A 1148 -34.61 -10.89 -57.71
CA PRO A 1148 -35.33 -10.19 -56.63
C PRO A 1148 -35.83 -11.09 -55.51
N ASP A 1149 -36.23 -12.32 -55.84
CA ASP A 1149 -36.71 -13.36 -54.92
C ASP A 1149 -35.59 -14.26 -54.36
N GLY A 1150 -34.32 -13.98 -54.72
CA GLY A 1150 -33.18 -14.75 -54.25
C GLY A 1150 -32.94 -14.62 -52.75
N GLN A 1151 -32.56 -15.72 -52.09
CA GLN A 1151 -32.28 -15.74 -50.66
C GLN A 1151 -30.83 -15.31 -50.39
N TYR A 1152 -30.65 -14.01 -50.25
CA TYR A 1152 -29.36 -13.40 -49.93
C TYR A 1152 -29.43 -12.62 -48.63
N GLU A 1153 -28.42 -12.77 -47.78
CA GLU A 1153 -28.27 -11.99 -46.55
C GLU A 1153 -26.89 -11.34 -46.46
N ARG A 1154 -26.80 -10.20 -45.76
CA ARG A 1154 -25.53 -9.51 -45.51
C ARG A 1154 -25.35 -9.28 -44.01
N ILE A 1155 -24.31 -9.92 -43.46
CA ILE A 1155 -23.97 -9.91 -42.04
C ILE A 1155 -22.77 -8.98 -41.85
N ILE A 1156 -22.95 -7.92 -41.07
CA ILE A 1156 -21.86 -7.06 -40.59
C ILE A 1156 -21.57 -7.42 -39.13
N VAL A 1157 -20.30 -7.62 -38.82
CA VAL A 1157 -19.83 -7.89 -37.46
C VAL A 1157 -19.02 -6.69 -36.98
N GLY A 1158 -19.46 -6.08 -35.88
CA GLY A 1158 -18.87 -4.87 -35.31
C GLY A 1158 -17.61 -5.16 -34.49
N GLY A 1159 -16.57 -4.34 -34.65
CA GLY A 1159 -15.26 -4.50 -34.01
C GLY A 1159 -14.38 -5.60 -34.61
N TYR A 1160 -14.71 -6.12 -35.79
CA TYR A 1160 -13.99 -7.25 -36.41
C TYR A 1160 -13.24 -6.81 -37.67
N GLY A 1161 -11.96 -7.12 -37.74
CA GLY A 1161 -11.10 -6.97 -38.91
C GLY A 1161 -11.32 -8.05 -39.99
N HIS A 1162 -10.38 -8.14 -40.94
CA HIS A 1162 -10.52 -9.01 -42.11
C HIS A 1162 -10.61 -10.50 -41.77
N MET A 1163 -9.72 -11.01 -40.91
CA MET A 1163 -9.63 -12.42 -40.54
C MET A 1163 -10.24 -12.75 -39.17
N ASP A 1164 -10.65 -11.72 -38.41
CA ASP A 1164 -11.09 -11.89 -37.02
C ASP A 1164 -12.29 -12.82 -36.89
N GLY A 1165 -13.14 -12.91 -37.92
CA GLY A 1165 -14.26 -13.86 -37.92
C GLY A 1165 -13.87 -15.34 -37.91
N TRP A 1166 -12.58 -15.65 -38.10
CA TRP A 1166 -12.04 -17.02 -38.12
C TRP A 1166 -11.00 -17.25 -37.03
N ILE A 1167 -10.12 -16.27 -36.78
CA ILE A 1167 -9.01 -16.41 -35.82
C ILE A 1167 -9.20 -15.60 -34.53
N GLY A 1168 -10.27 -14.81 -34.44
CA GLY A 1168 -10.59 -14.01 -33.26
C GLY A 1168 -10.97 -14.88 -32.07
N LYS A 1169 -10.52 -14.50 -30.87
CA LYS A 1169 -10.75 -15.26 -29.63
C LYS A 1169 -12.23 -15.47 -29.29
N ASP A 1170 -13.09 -14.53 -29.69
CA ASP A 1170 -14.52 -14.51 -29.40
C ASP A 1170 -15.41 -14.84 -30.63
N ALA A 1171 -14.80 -15.19 -31.78
CA ALA A 1171 -15.52 -15.45 -33.03
C ALA A 1171 -16.56 -16.59 -32.92
N HIS A 1172 -16.33 -17.53 -32.00
CA HIS A 1172 -17.26 -18.63 -31.69
C HIS A 1172 -18.58 -18.18 -31.06
N GLN A 1173 -18.62 -16.99 -30.45
CA GLN A 1173 -19.81 -16.40 -29.86
C GLN A 1173 -20.47 -15.43 -30.83
N ASP A 1174 -19.68 -14.62 -31.52
CA ASP A 1174 -20.20 -13.50 -32.29
C ASP A 1174 -20.54 -13.85 -33.75
N VAL A 1175 -19.78 -14.77 -34.37
CA VAL A 1175 -19.79 -15.00 -35.82
C VAL A 1175 -20.40 -16.34 -36.20
N TRP A 1176 -19.86 -17.45 -35.69
CA TRP A 1176 -20.23 -18.80 -36.15
C TRP A 1176 -21.69 -19.19 -35.86
N PRO A 1177 -22.33 -18.74 -34.76
CA PRO A 1177 -23.77 -18.95 -34.57
C PRO A 1177 -24.64 -18.32 -35.67
N ARG A 1178 -24.20 -17.20 -36.26
CA ARG A 1178 -24.91 -16.56 -37.38
C ARG A 1178 -24.81 -17.40 -38.66
N LEU A 1179 -23.65 -18.02 -38.90
CA LEU A 1179 -23.44 -18.94 -40.02
C LEU A 1179 -24.27 -20.20 -39.84
N GLN A 1180 -24.28 -20.78 -38.63
CA GLN A 1180 -25.10 -21.94 -38.30
C GLN A 1180 -26.58 -21.69 -38.59
N ARG A 1181 -27.10 -20.50 -38.29
CA ARG A 1181 -28.47 -20.10 -38.65
C ARG A 1181 -28.70 -20.20 -40.16
N HIS A 1182 -27.84 -19.58 -40.98
CA HIS A 1182 -27.99 -19.62 -42.43
C HIS A 1182 -27.86 -21.06 -42.99
N MET A 1183 -26.94 -21.85 -42.44
CA MET A 1183 -26.79 -23.27 -42.78
C MET A 1183 -28.07 -24.06 -42.51
N SER A 1184 -28.70 -23.85 -41.35
CA SER A 1184 -29.96 -24.52 -40.97
C SER A 1184 -31.09 -24.19 -41.93
N VAL A 1185 -31.22 -22.91 -42.33
CA VAL A 1185 -32.21 -22.47 -43.35
C VAL A 1185 -31.96 -23.16 -44.70
N CYS A 1186 -30.69 -23.34 -45.08
CA CYS A 1186 -30.36 -24.04 -46.33
C CYS A 1186 -30.67 -25.54 -46.26
N GLU A 1187 -30.46 -26.17 -45.11
CA GLU A 1187 -30.77 -27.59 -44.86
C GLU A 1187 -32.28 -27.86 -44.88
N GLU A 1188 -33.08 -27.02 -44.23
CA GLU A 1188 -34.55 -27.13 -44.22
C GLU A 1188 -35.12 -27.04 -45.65
N ALA A 1189 -34.67 -26.05 -46.42
CA ALA A 1189 -35.09 -25.89 -47.81
C ALA A 1189 -34.74 -27.10 -48.69
N MET A 1190 -33.63 -27.81 -48.41
CA MET A 1190 -33.29 -29.05 -49.12
C MET A 1190 -34.22 -30.22 -48.79
N GLN A 1191 -34.70 -30.29 -47.55
CA GLN A 1191 -35.67 -31.32 -47.14
C GLN A 1191 -37.03 -31.07 -47.81
N ASP A 1192 -37.48 -29.81 -47.87
CA ASP A 1192 -38.72 -29.44 -48.56
C ASP A 1192 -38.65 -29.71 -50.07
N ASP A 1193 -37.52 -29.43 -50.72
CA ASP A 1193 -37.31 -29.77 -52.14
C ASP A 1193 -37.37 -31.29 -52.36
N TYR A 1194 -36.80 -32.10 -51.46
CA TYR A 1194 -36.82 -33.55 -51.56
C TYR A 1194 -38.26 -34.10 -51.41
N VAL A 1195 -38.98 -33.64 -50.39
CA VAL A 1195 -40.39 -34.04 -50.14
C VAL A 1195 -41.31 -33.62 -51.28
N ASN A 1196 -41.12 -32.42 -51.86
CA ASN A 1196 -41.92 -31.97 -52.99
C ASN A 1196 -41.64 -32.76 -54.28
N VAL A 1197 -40.39 -33.13 -54.55
CA VAL A 1197 -40.03 -33.99 -55.70
C VAL A 1197 -40.54 -35.42 -55.51
N GLU A 1198 -40.52 -35.94 -54.28
CA GLU A 1198 -41.05 -37.27 -53.96
C GLU A 1198 -42.58 -37.30 -54.04
N MET A 1199 -43.28 -36.26 -53.57
CA MET A 1199 -44.73 -36.10 -53.80
C MET A 1199 -45.09 -35.92 -55.28
N GLN A 1200 -44.27 -35.21 -56.07
CA GLN A 1200 -44.47 -35.11 -57.52
C GLN A 1200 -44.24 -36.46 -58.24
N ARG A 1201 -43.26 -37.26 -57.79
CA ARG A 1201 -43.08 -38.64 -58.27
C ARG A 1201 -44.28 -39.50 -57.93
N VAL A 1202 -44.76 -39.48 -56.69
CA VAL A 1202 -45.95 -40.24 -56.27
C VAL A 1202 -47.19 -39.82 -57.08
N ARG A 1203 -47.41 -38.52 -57.31
CA ARG A 1203 -48.49 -38.00 -58.17
C ARG A 1203 -48.33 -38.28 -59.66
N SER A 1204 -47.16 -38.71 -60.12
CA SER A 1204 -46.92 -39.13 -61.51
C SER A 1204 -47.05 -40.65 -61.70
N TYR A 1205 -47.11 -41.40 -60.59
CA TYR A 1205 -47.40 -42.84 -60.55
C TYR A 1205 -48.88 -43.15 -60.29
N GLU A 1206 -49.62 -42.21 -59.67
CA GLU A 1206 -51.09 -42.13 -59.71
C GLU A 1206 -51.57 -41.53 -61.04
#